data_AF-C4JLF5-F1
#
_entry.id   AF-C4JLF5-F1
#
_cell.length_a   1.000
_cell.length_b   1.000
_cell.length_c   1.000
_cell.angle_alpha   90.00
_cell.angle_beta   90.00
_cell.angle_gamma   90.00
#
_symmetry.space_group_name_H-M   'P 1'
#
loop_
_entity.id
_entity.type
_entity.pdbx_description
1 polymer ?
#
loop_
_entity_poly.entity_id
_entity_poly.type
_entity_poly.pdbx_seq_one_letter_code
_entity_poly.pdbx_strand_id
1 'polypeptide(L)'
;MIELTVGHVSGIIAAGVFVLQFFVPTASTLILAGLLGENNSLASWTQIGRALHSSHWTWLLGADSATTRAVSRAVRMEAIIRPLIKLTIAIAAIVTPLGLYDAVVPGTANVPQPFQYRKDPSPFGIGTPPRSNLGFNRQCGSPLPVVCPGSQTVINRSQTESNITVELPNSYDIKIPSNLTEMFESGLEFMPPTMSSLFDIQWRSYGINFDEDYNNGSQFLVGSYRQMDSLLLKDGYHAVEGLIVDNKNGGIGFRNHTTPAPLKYGGLWSEDLLFIEPSTQCVDTNITVDFTIPDSSSNGTMGDIKLVDLGGFHKLNTTYPQFDLKEPAKNPDLYSRAYKAAYLFNAYTMLLLNVSNPRTPTMEPWSYMNSNQGKAFPVDVFFPDLQPSQVGAKIDWKIWHGVPYSPGSNLTTSDFEYPNPYKVTGRNFTSIRTICQGAGDADIADIDRVGVGCGLFLGAARPADGKASLVAVPKSRWTMPLYSCASSTRAVVKTVDFRYNGTDGLRSLSVLDIRDKIYKQNSDKPLWGVERTNLTIGGTSALWGLVSDRYKNRDDVSVIQNEELWLPGYTGSVNTPTRSWMNLPGVSFHMDIMGSVYTMSEDPPLNTLPDYTGRSNLAHVRKMARIIQNVRTVRRLSSIRYGLTLPPTLFWGQRAGRTEKAGPL
;
A
#
# COMPACT_ATOMS: atom_id res chain seq x y z
N MET A 1 -18.91 -36.47 -6.77
CA MET A 1 -19.98 -35.44 -6.80
C MET A 1 -20.67 -35.58 -8.15
N ILE A 2 -21.99 -35.68 -8.19
CA ILE A 2 -22.73 -35.83 -9.45
C ILE A 2 -22.87 -34.43 -10.08
N GLU A 3 -22.32 -34.22 -11.27
CA GLU A 3 -22.51 -32.97 -12.04
C GLU A 3 -23.97 -32.89 -12.50
N LEU A 4 -24.78 -32.12 -11.78
CA LEU A 4 -26.15 -31.82 -12.16
C LEU A 4 -26.15 -30.60 -13.08
N THR A 5 -26.26 -30.82 -14.38
CA THR A 5 -26.45 -29.73 -15.35
C THR A 5 -27.82 -29.06 -15.17
N VAL A 6 -27.97 -27.82 -15.64
CA VAL A 6 -29.28 -27.14 -15.74
C VAL A 6 -30.34 -28.05 -16.40
N GLY A 7 -29.95 -28.84 -17.40
CA GLY A 7 -30.85 -29.79 -18.07
C GLY A 7 -31.39 -30.88 -17.14
N HIS A 8 -30.55 -31.43 -16.25
CA HIS A 8 -30.98 -32.42 -15.26
C HIS A 8 -31.95 -31.82 -14.24
N VAL A 9 -31.63 -30.64 -13.71
CA VAL A 9 -32.47 -29.97 -12.70
C VAL A 9 -33.79 -29.50 -13.30
N SER A 10 -33.77 -28.94 -14.51
CA SER A 10 -34.97 -28.60 -15.28
C SER A 10 -35.82 -29.84 -15.57
N GLY A 11 -35.20 -30.97 -15.93
CA GLY A 11 -35.89 -32.25 -16.12
C GLY A 11 -36.57 -32.78 -14.84
N ILE A 12 -35.91 -32.66 -13.68
CA ILE A 12 -36.49 -33.05 -12.38
C ILE A 12 -37.68 -32.16 -12.01
N ILE A 13 -37.56 -30.85 -12.23
CA ILE A 13 -38.65 -29.89 -12.01
C ILE A 13 -39.83 -30.21 -12.94
N ALA A 14 -39.56 -30.45 -14.23
CA ALA A 14 -40.59 -30.83 -15.20
C ALA A 14 -41.28 -32.15 -14.83
N ALA A 15 -40.53 -33.15 -14.35
CA ALA A 15 -41.09 -34.40 -13.85
C ALA A 15 -41.98 -34.18 -12.61
N GLY A 16 -41.55 -33.36 -11.66
CA GLY A 16 -42.36 -33.01 -10.48
C GLY A 16 -43.65 -32.27 -10.84
N VAL A 17 -43.58 -31.34 -11.80
CA VAL A 17 -44.75 -30.66 -12.37
C VAL A 17 -45.68 -31.66 -13.05
N PHE A 18 -45.16 -32.60 -13.83
CA PHE A 18 -45.96 -33.63 -14.50
C PHE A 18 -46.71 -34.51 -13.49
N VAL A 19 -46.05 -34.92 -12.41
CA VAL A 19 -46.69 -35.68 -11.32
C VAL A 19 -47.79 -34.85 -10.65
N LEU A 20 -47.56 -33.56 -10.39
CA LEU A 20 -48.59 -32.68 -9.83
C LEU A 20 -49.76 -32.45 -10.79
N GLN A 21 -49.51 -32.34 -12.10
CA GLN A 21 -50.57 -32.25 -13.11
C GLN A 21 -51.44 -33.51 -13.15
N PHE A 22 -50.88 -34.69 -12.85
CA PHE A 22 -51.61 -35.95 -12.78
C PHE A 22 -52.35 -36.12 -11.45
N PHE A 23 -51.71 -35.77 -10.33
CA PHE A 23 -52.20 -36.01 -8.97
C PHE A 23 -53.26 -35.00 -8.51
N VAL A 24 -53.08 -33.71 -8.79
CA VAL A 24 -54.01 -32.67 -8.30
C VAL A 24 -55.42 -32.86 -8.84
N PRO A 25 -55.65 -33.14 -10.15
CA PRO A 25 -56.99 -33.36 -10.68
C PRO A 25 -57.65 -34.68 -10.25
N THR A 26 -56.88 -35.66 -9.77
CA THR A 26 -57.39 -36.96 -9.29
C THR A 26 -57.69 -36.93 -7.79
N ALA A 27 -56.86 -36.24 -7.00
CA ALA A 27 -57.12 -35.99 -5.59
C ALA A 27 -58.28 -35.02 -5.37
N SER A 28 -58.40 -33.95 -6.19
CA SER A 28 -59.47 -32.97 -6.06
C SER A 28 -60.85 -33.59 -6.26
N THR A 29 -61.00 -34.51 -7.21
CA THR A 29 -62.27 -35.20 -7.48
C THR A 29 -62.62 -36.22 -6.41
N LEU A 30 -61.63 -36.87 -5.80
CA LEU A 30 -61.83 -37.78 -4.68
C LEU A 30 -62.29 -37.03 -3.41
N ILE A 31 -61.66 -35.89 -3.12
CA ILE A 31 -62.10 -34.99 -2.04
C ILE A 31 -63.53 -34.50 -2.29
N LEU A 32 -63.83 -34.14 -3.54
CA LEU A 32 -65.16 -33.66 -3.91
C LEU A 32 -66.23 -34.75 -3.78
N ALA A 33 -65.91 -36.01 -4.09
CA ALA A 33 -66.78 -37.17 -3.86
C ALA A 33 -67.04 -37.42 -2.36
N GLY A 34 -66.02 -37.23 -1.51
CA GLY A 34 -66.14 -37.40 -0.06
C GLY A 34 -66.93 -36.28 0.66
N LEU A 35 -67.04 -35.10 0.05
CA LEU A 35 -67.75 -33.95 0.63
C LEU A 35 -69.27 -33.95 0.33
N LEU A 36 -69.80 -34.97 -0.34
CA LEU A 36 -71.24 -35.08 -0.61
C LEU A 36 -71.98 -35.83 0.48
N GLY A 37 -73.04 -35.19 0.98
CA GLY A 37 -74.06 -35.86 1.80
C GLY A 37 -75.00 -36.76 0.99
N GLU A 38 -75.77 -37.59 1.70
CA GLU A 38 -76.67 -38.58 1.10
C GLU A 38 -77.84 -37.97 0.29
N ASN A 39 -78.26 -36.75 0.63
CA ASN A 39 -79.32 -36.01 -0.07
C ASN A 39 -78.74 -34.86 -0.89
N ASN A 40 -78.52 -35.11 -2.18
CA ASN A 40 -78.02 -34.10 -3.11
C ASN A 40 -78.85 -34.05 -4.39
N SER A 41 -79.00 -32.86 -4.95
CA SER A 41 -79.73 -32.67 -6.21
C SER A 41 -79.13 -33.55 -7.32
N LEU A 42 -79.97 -34.07 -8.21
CA LEU A 42 -79.56 -34.88 -9.36
C LEU A 42 -78.49 -34.18 -10.23
N ALA A 43 -78.52 -32.85 -10.22
CA ALA A 43 -77.55 -31.95 -10.83
C ALA A 43 -76.15 -31.97 -10.20
N SER A 44 -76.06 -32.14 -8.89
CA SER A 44 -74.78 -32.29 -8.19
C SER A 44 -74.11 -33.59 -8.63
N TRP A 45 -74.84 -34.71 -8.57
CA TRP A 45 -74.37 -36.04 -8.95
C TRP A 45 -73.89 -36.12 -10.40
N THR A 46 -74.61 -35.50 -11.35
CA THR A 46 -74.20 -35.49 -12.77
C THR A 46 -72.94 -34.67 -13.03
N GLN A 47 -72.71 -33.60 -12.29
CA GLN A 47 -71.47 -32.82 -12.45
C GLN A 47 -70.27 -33.42 -11.75
N ILE A 48 -70.48 -34.14 -10.64
CA ILE A 48 -69.44 -35.02 -10.09
C ILE A 48 -69.09 -36.09 -11.09
N GLY A 49 -70.10 -36.67 -11.75
CA GLY A 49 -69.94 -37.50 -12.93
C GLY A 49 -69.02 -36.82 -13.94
N ARG A 50 -69.28 -35.57 -14.35
CA ARG A 50 -68.38 -34.83 -15.27
C ARG A 50 -66.99 -34.55 -14.72
N ALA A 51 -66.85 -34.23 -13.44
CA ALA A 51 -65.57 -33.95 -12.80
C ALA A 51 -64.71 -35.21 -12.72
N LEU A 52 -65.32 -36.35 -12.36
CA LEU A 52 -64.77 -37.70 -12.46
C LEU A 52 -64.46 -38.04 -13.92
N HIS A 53 -65.35 -37.69 -14.86
CA HIS A 53 -65.16 -37.97 -16.29
C HIS A 53 -64.00 -37.21 -16.93
N SER A 54 -63.74 -36.00 -16.46
CA SER A 54 -62.61 -35.15 -16.87
C SER A 54 -61.34 -35.37 -16.05
N SER A 55 -61.38 -36.26 -15.05
CA SER A 55 -60.20 -36.74 -14.32
C SER A 55 -59.69 -38.05 -14.92
N HIS A 56 -58.53 -38.52 -14.49
CA HIS A 56 -58.00 -39.80 -14.96
C HIS A 56 -58.75 -41.03 -14.41
N TRP A 57 -59.74 -40.82 -13.54
CA TRP A 57 -60.62 -41.88 -13.05
C TRP A 57 -61.45 -42.54 -14.16
N THR A 58 -61.78 -41.85 -15.27
CA THR A 58 -62.48 -42.50 -16.40
C THR A 58 -61.65 -43.47 -17.18
N TRP A 59 -60.36 -43.22 -17.29
CA TRP A 59 -59.43 -44.18 -17.87
C TRP A 59 -59.25 -45.39 -16.94
N LEU A 60 -59.19 -45.14 -15.63
CA LEU A 60 -59.06 -46.19 -14.61
C LEU A 60 -60.35 -47.02 -14.43
N LEU A 61 -61.52 -46.43 -14.63
CA LEU A 61 -62.83 -47.03 -14.33
C LEU A 61 -63.73 -47.26 -15.57
N GLY A 62 -63.31 -46.85 -16.76
CA GLY A 62 -63.93 -47.22 -18.04
C GLY A 62 -65.39 -46.79 -18.24
N ALA A 63 -65.74 -45.51 -18.07
CA ALA A 63 -67.13 -45.05 -18.22
C ALA A 63 -67.27 -43.73 -18.99
N ASP A 64 -68.33 -43.63 -19.80
CA ASP A 64 -68.69 -42.47 -20.62
C ASP A 64 -70.19 -42.15 -20.48
N SER A 65 -70.57 -40.86 -20.48
CA SER A 65 -71.91 -40.37 -20.89
C SER A 65 -72.11 -38.87 -20.68
N ALA A 66 -72.66 -38.23 -21.71
CA ALA A 66 -72.90 -36.79 -21.82
C ALA A 66 -74.36 -36.39 -21.57
N THR A 67 -74.55 -35.15 -21.07
CA THR A 67 -75.58 -34.11 -21.39
C THR A 67 -76.06 -33.30 -20.17
N THR A 68 -76.44 -32.04 -20.42
CA THR A 68 -76.36 -30.86 -19.54
C THR A 68 -77.72 -30.20 -19.25
N ARG A 69 -78.03 -29.87 -17.98
CA ARG A 69 -78.47 -28.52 -17.52
C ARG A 69 -78.79 -28.41 -16.00
N ALA A 70 -78.51 -27.20 -15.49
CA ALA A 70 -78.74 -26.59 -14.15
C ALA A 70 -78.01 -27.21 -12.93
N VAL A 71 -77.12 -26.44 -12.25
CA VAL A 71 -76.11 -26.96 -11.28
C VAL A 71 -75.86 -26.02 -10.09
N SER A 72 -75.51 -26.58 -8.93
CA SER A 72 -75.22 -25.91 -7.64
C SER A 72 -73.91 -25.08 -7.60
N ARG A 73 -73.81 -24.10 -6.69
CA ARG A 73 -72.70 -23.12 -6.60
C ARG A 73 -71.33 -23.74 -6.26
N ALA A 74 -71.26 -24.72 -5.36
CA ALA A 74 -69.99 -25.33 -4.95
C ALA A 74 -69.30 -26.08 -6.11
N VAL A 75 -70.11 -26.76 -6.91
CA VAL A 75 -69.67 -27.49 -8.10
C VAL A 75 -69.25 -26.53 -9.23
N ARG A 76 -69.92 -25.37 -9.34
CA ARG A 76 -69.54 -24.32 -10.29
C ARG A 76 -68.19 -23.68 -9.94
N MET A 77 -67.86 -23.56 -8.65
CA MET A 77 -66.55 -23.06 -8.21
C MET A 77 -65.43 -24.04 -8.55
N GLU A 78 -65.62 -25.35 -8.36
CA GLU A 78 -64.60 -26.34 -8.72
C GLU A 78 -64.31 -26.36 -10.23
N ALA A 79 -65.37 -26.28 -11.06
CA ALA A 79 -65.24 -26.22 -12.52
C ALA A 79 -64.44 -25.00 -13.02
N ILE A 80 -64.39 -23.91 -12.24
CA ILE A 80 -63.61 -22.69 -12.55
C ILE A 80 -62.21 -22.76 -11.95
N ILE A 81 -62.05 -23.30 -10.74
CA ILE A 81 -60.77 -23.40 -10.05
C ILE A 81 -59.83 -24.37 -10.75
N ARG A 82 -60.34 -25.47 -11.29
CA ARG A 82 -59.53 -26.51 -11.94
C ARG A 82 -58.71 -26.04 -13.14
N PRO A 83 -59.26 -25.29 -14.12
CA PRO A 83 -58.45 -24.72 -15.21
C PRO A 83 -57.48 -23.64 -14.71
N LEU A 84 -57.83 -22.86 -13.68
CA LEU A 84 -56.93 -21.86 -13.08
C LEU A 84 -55.71 -22.52 -12.43
N ILE A 85 -55.91 -23.62 -11.68
CA ILE A 85 -54.81 -24.37 -11.08
C ILE A 85 -53.91 -24.96 -12.17
N LYS A 86 -54.49 -25.58 -13.20
CA LYS A 86 -53.70 -26.10 -14.35
C LYS A 86 -52.91 -25.00 -15.05
N LEU A 87 -53.49 -23.83 -15.24
CA LEU A 87 -52.82 -22.68 -15.82
C LEU A 87 -51.65 -22.21 -14.93
N THR A 88 -51.85 -22.11 -13.61
CA THR A 88 -50.77 -21.73 -12.69
C THR A 88 -49.63 -22.75 -12.64
N ILE A 89 -49.94 -24.05 -12.69
CA ILE A 89 -48.94 -25.12 -12.74
C ILE A 89 -48.18 -25.07 -14.07
N ALA A 90 -48.86 -24.81 -15.18
CA ALA A 90 -48.23 -24.65 -16.50
C ALA A 90 -47.30 -23.43 -16.56
N ILE A 91 -47.73 -22.29 -16.00
CA ILE A 91 -46.89 -21.08 -15.91
C ILE A 91 -45.68 -21.35 -15.01
N ALA A 92 -45.88 -21.98 -13.84
CA ALA A 92 -44.80 -22.31 -12.92
C ALA A 92 -43.75 -23.23 -13.56
N ALA A 93 -44.17 -24.17 -14.40
CA ALA A 93 -43.28 -25.08 -15.14
C ALA A 93 -42.37 -24.36 -16.14
N ILE A 94 -42.82 -23.23 -16.69
CA ILE A 94 -42.05 -22.41 -17.63
C ILE A 94 -41.16 -21.41 -16.88
N VAL A 95 -41.69 -20.79 -15.81
CA VAL A 95 -41.00 -19.71 -15.09
C VAL A 95 -39.90 -20.23 -14.16
N THR A 96 -40.08 -21.40 -13.53
CA THR A 96 -39.10 -21.91 -12.56
C THR A 96 -37.75 -22.30 -13.18
N PRO A 97 -37.65 -22.86 -14.41
CA PRO A 97 -36.35 -23.16 -15.02
C PRO A 97 -35.61 -21.93 -15.58
N LEU A 98 -36.33 -20.82 -15.85
CA LEU A 98 -35.74 -19.60 -16.43
C LEU A 98 -34.72 -18.91 -15.49
N GLY A 99 -34.74 -19.22 -14.20
CA GLY A 99 -33.79 -18.70 -13.21
C GLY A 99 -32.58 -19.60 -12.93
N LEU A 100 -32.46 -20.77 -13.56
CA LEU A 100 -31.33 -21.68 -13.36
C LEU A 100 -30.11 -21.22 -14.15
N TYR A 101 -28.97 -21.14 -13.48
CA TYR A 101 -27.68 -20.86 -14.10
C TYR A 101 -26.64 -21.83 -13.54
N ASP A 102 -25.68 -22.22 -14.38
CA ASP A 102 -24.51 -22.95 -13.93
C ASP A 102 -23.53 -21.96 -13.27
N ALA A 103 -23.05 -22.31 -12.08
CA ALA A 103 -22.03 -21.56 -11.39
C ALA A 103 -20.83 -22.45 -11.08
N VAL A 104 -19.63 -22.00 -11.46
CA VAL A 104 -18.39 -22.65 -11.05
C VAL A 104 -18.09 -22.19 -9.62
N VAL A 105 -18.21 -23.11 -8.66
CA VAL A 105 -17.91 -22.86 -7.25
C VAL A 105 -16.65 -23.61 -6.83
N PRO A 106 -15.84 -23.05 -5.92
CA PRO A 106 -14.70 -23.78 -5.36
C PRO A 106 -15.16 -25.10 -4.74
N GLY A 107 -14.39 -26.16 -5.00
CA GLY A 107 -14.60 -27.45 -4.37
C GLY A 107 -14.43 -27.35 -2.85
N THR A 108 -15.08 -28.24 -2.11
CA THR A 108 -15.02 -28.26 -0.64
C THR A 108 -13.72 -28.82 -0.08
N ALA A 109 -12.91 -29.48 -0.91
CA ALA A 109 -11.64 -30.08 -0.53
C ALA A 109 -10.49 -29.46 -1.31
N ASN A 110 -9.39 -29.18 -0.61
CA ASN A 110 -8.14 -28.74 -1.23
C ASN A 110 -7.51 -29.91 -1.98
N VAL A 111 -7.09 -29.66 -3.21
CA VAL A 111 -6.42 -30.65 -4.06
C VAL A 111 -4.99 -30.16 -4.29
N PRO A 112 -3.97 -30.97 -3.97
CA PRO A 112 -2.59 -30.57 -4.18
C PRO A 112 -2.30 -30.41 -5.67
N GLN A 113 -1.71 -29.28 -6.03
CA GLN A 113 -1.34 -28.95 -7.41
C GLN A 113 0.13 -28.55 -7.50
N PRO A 114 0.87 -29.02 -8.52
CA PRO A 114 2.23 -28.56 -8.75
C PRO A 114 2.22 -27.12 -9.24
N PHE A 115 3.00 -26.28 -8.56
CA PHE A 115 3.23 -24.90 -8.95
C PHE A 115 4.42 -24.81 -9.90
N GLN A 116 4.32 -23.92 -10.88
CA GLN A 116 5.38 -23.67 -11.85
C GLN A 116 5.56 -22.17 -12.02
N TYR A 117 6.81 -21.74 -12.17
CA TYR A 117 7.11 -20.35 -12.48
C TYR A 117 6.41 -19.90 -13.77
N ARG A 118 5.88 -18.68 -13.73
CA ARG A 118 5.29 -17.98 -14.88
C ARG A 118 5.94 -16.61 -14.98
N LYS A 119 6.66 -16.42 -16.09
CA LYS A 119 7.27 -15.13 -16.43
C LYS A 119 6.19 -14.07 -16.63
N ASP A 120 6.40 -12.90 -16.07
CA ASP A 120 5.55 -11.73 -16.28
C ASP A 120 5.76 -11.15 -17.70
N PRO A 121 4.70 -11.00 -18.51
CA PRO A 121 4.78 -10.36 -19.82
C PRO A 121 4.73 -8.82 -19.75
N SER A 122 4.57 -8.21 -18.57
CA SER A 122 4.54 -6.75 -18.40
C SER A 122 5.94 -6.11 -18.57
N PRO A 123 6.03 -4.76 -18.66
CA PRO A 123 7.32 -4.08 -18.64
C PRO A 123 8.20 -4.42 -17.43
N PHE A 124 7.61 -4.80 -16.29
CA PHE A 124 8.37 -5.26 -15.13
C PHE A 124 9.10 -6.58 -15.41
N GLY A 125 8.43 -7.55 -16.02
CA GLY A 125 9.07 -8.83 -16.40
C GLY A 125 10.06 -8.71 -17.56
N ILE A 126 9.77 -7.85 -18.55
CA ILE A 126 10.67 -7.61 -19.67
C ILE A 126 11.93 -6.84 -19.23
N GLY A 127 11.76 -5.85 -18.35
CA GLY A 127 12.84 -5.00 -17.86
C GLY A 127 13.70 -5.62 -16.76
N THR A 128 13.31 -6.78 -16.21
CA THR A 128 14.06 -7.45 -15.14
C THR A 128 15.18 -8.32 -15.73
N PRO A 129 16.47 -8.01 -15.48
CA PRO A 129 17.58 -8.82 -15.97
C PRO A 129 17.63 -10.20 -15.29
N PRO A 130 18.30 -11.19 -15.93
CA PRO A 130 18.58 -12.47 -15.28
C PRO A 130 19.40 -12.27 -14.00
N ARG A 131 19.32 -13.21 -13.06
CA ARG A 131 20.03 -13.10 -11.78
C ARG A 131 21.51 -13.42 -11.94
N SER A 132 22.34 -12.66 -11.23
CA SER A 132 23.78 -12.93 -11.12
C SER A 132 24.06 -14.00 -10.07
N ASN A 133 25.18 -14.70 -10.22
CA ASN A 133 25.69 -15.65 -9.21
C ASN A 133 26.40 -14.94 -8.04
N LEU A 134 26.62 -13.63 -8.13
CA LEU A 134 27.20 -12.82 -7.07
C LEU A 134 26.20 -12.62 -5.91
N GLY A 135 26.69 -12.72 -4.67
CA GLY A 135 25.86 -12.65 -3.47
C GLY A 135 25.54 -11.23 -2.98
N PHE A 136 24.84 -11.18 -1.84
CA PHE A 136 24.68 -9.95 -1.07
C PHE A 136 26.02 -9.47 -0.52
N ASN A 137 26.14 -8.15 -0.38
CA ASN A 137 27.29 -7.53 0.24
C ASN A 137 26.86 -6.34 1.10
N ARG A 138 27.66 -6.07 2.13
CA ARG A 138 27.41 -5.04 3.13
C ARG A 138 28.71 -4.30 3.42
N GLN A 139 28.66 -2.98 3.35
CA GLN A 139 29.73 -2.10 3.79
C GLN A 139 29.30 -1.37 5.06
N CYS A 140 30.25 -1.10 5.96
CA CYS A 140 30.00 -0.40 7.21
C CYS A 140 31.03 0.71 7.41
N GLY A 141 30.56 1.84 7.94
CA GLY A 141 31.35 3.03 8.21
C GLY A 141 31.16 4.10 7.15
N SER A 142 31.01 5.34 7.60
CA SER A 142 30.95 6.54 6.76
C SER A 142 31.32 7.75 7.60
N PRO A 143 32.32 8.59 7.20
CA PRO A 143 33.10 8.52 5.96
C PRO A 143 34.28 7.54 5.99
N LEU A 144 34.61 6.97 7.16
CA LEU A 144 35.70 5.99 7.32
C LEU A 144 35.14 4.59 7.53
N PRO A 145 35.75 3.54 6.97
CA PRO A 145 35.27 2.17 7.13
C PRO A 145 35.42 1.70 8.58
N VAL A 146 34.47 0.87 9.02
CA VAL A 146 34.50 0.19 10.32
C VAL A 146 34.16 -1.28 10.12
N VAL A 147 34.58 -2.14 11.05
CA VAL A 147 34.31 -3.58 10.92
C VAL A 147 32.79 -3.82 11.01
N CYS A 148 32.19 -4.37 9.95
CA CYS A 148 30.80 -4.83 10.00
C CYS A 148 30.62 -5.94 11.03
N PRO A 149 29.46 -6.03 11.70
CA PRO A 149 29.17 -7.14 12.60
C PRO A 149 29.40 -8.50 11.93
N GLY A 150 30.16 -9.37 12.58
CA GLY A 150 30.50 -10.71 12.09
C GLY A 150 31.53 -10.81 10.95
N SER A 151 31.99 -9.68 10.39
CA SER A 151 33.02 -9.66 9.34
C SER A 151 34.41 -9.97 9.91
N GLN A 152 35.28 -10.56 9.08
CA GLN A 152 36.67 -10.88 9.42
C GLN A 152 37.65 -9.74 9.06
N THR A 153 37.15 -8.59 8.63
CA THR A 153 37.98 -7.43 8.28
C THR A 153 38.82 -6.94 9.46
N VAL A 154 40.11 -6.71 9.21
CA VAL A 154 41.03 -6.06 10.15
C VAL A 154 41.31 -4.65 9.67
N ILE A 155 41.11 -3.67 10.55
CA ILE A 155 41.31 -2.25 10.24
C ILE A 155 42.34 -1.69 11.23
N ASN A 156 43.47 -1.21 10.71
CA ASN A 156 44.49 -0.52 11.51
C ASN A 156 44.25 0.98 11.40
N ARG A 157 43.80 1.59 12.50
CA ARG A 157 43.56 3.03 12.57
C ARG A 157 44.69 3.71 13.32
N SER A 158 45.38 4.64 12.67
CA SER A 158 46.34 5.52 13.34
C SER A 158 45.78 6.94 13.34
N GLN A 159 45.84 7.60 14.51
CA GLN A 159 45.34 8.95 14.68
C GLN A 159 46.46 9.85 15.18
N THR A 160 46.83 10.84 14.37
CA THR A 160 47.68 11.96 14.75
C THR A 160 46.79 13.17 15.07
N GLU A 161 47.32 14.22 15.71
CA GLU A 161 46.54 15.42 16.12
C GLU A 161 45.74 16.08 14.97
N SER A 162 46.18 15.93 13.71
CA SER A 162 45.54 16.52 12.54
C SER A 162 45.02 15.55 11.48
N ASN A 163 45.40 14.26 11.52
CA ASN A 163 45.07 13.28 10.48
C ASN A 163 44.71 11.91 11.05
N ILE A 164 43.72 11.26 10.44
CA ILE A 164 43.33 9.88 10.72
C ILE A 164 43.72 9.06 9.48
N THR A 165 44.67 8.14 9.63
CA THR A 165 44.99 7.17 8.58
C THR A 165 44.33 5.83 8.88
N VAL A 166 43.87 5.18 7.82
CA VAL A 166 43.22 3.87 7.89
C VAL A 166 43.95 2.95 6.93
N GLU A 167 44.50 1.86 7.45
CA GLU A 167 45.15 0.81 6.66
C GLU A 167 44.30 -0.46 6.69
N LEU A 168 44.10 -1.05 5.49
CA LEU A 168 43.35 -2.28 5.26
C LEU A 168 44.33 -3.39 4.84
N PRO A 169 45.08 -4.00 5.77
CA PRO A 169 46.16 -4.93 5.44
C PRO A 169 45.71 -6.17 4.65
N ASN A 170 44.44 -6.59 4.80
CA ASN A 170 43.89 -7.81 4.20
C ASN A 170 42.68 -7.53 3.29
N SER A 171 42.55 -6.31 2.76
CA SER A 171 41.32 -5.83 2.09
C SER A 171 40.09 -5.85 3.02
N TYR A 172 39.04 -5.13 2.66
CA TYR A 172 37.79 -5.08 3.41
C TYR A 172 36.82 -6.16 2.91
N ASP A 173 36.43 -7.09 3.80
CA ASP A 173 35.46 -8.14 3.51
C ASP A 173 34.03 -7.61 3.61
N ILE A 174 33.39 -7.51 2.44
CA ILE A 174 32.00 -7.04 2.28
C ILE A 174 30.98 -8.19 2.27
N LYS A 175 31.41 -9.45 2.41
CA LYS A 175 30.50 -10.60 2.42
C LYS A 175 29.70 -10.63 3.71
N ILE A 176 28.47 -11.15 3.63
CA ILE A 176 27.63 -11.38 4.80
C ILE A 176 27.91 -12.79 5.32
N PRO A 177 28.36 -12.93 6.59
CA PRO A 177 28.58 -14.23 7.23
C PRO A 177 27.36 -15.15 7.19
N SER A 178 27.60 -16.47 7.07
CA SER A 178 26.54 -17.49 7.04
C SER A 178 25.75 -17.57 8.35
N ASN A 179 26.41 -17.34 9.49
CA ASN A 179 25.77 -17.34 10.81
C ASN A 179 24.72 -16.22 10.96
N LEU A 180 24.95 -15.04 10.37
CA LEU A 180 24.00 -13.93 10.38
C LEU A 180 22.81 -14.21 9.46
N THR A 181 23.08 -14.74 8.26
CA THR A 181 22.02 -15.13 7.32
C THR A 181 21.12 -16.22 7.91
N GLU A 182 21.71 -17.25 8.52
CA GLU A 182 20.96 -18.31 9.21
C GLU A 182 20.13 -17.77 10.38
N MET A 183 20.70 -16.86 11.18
CA MET A 183 19.99 -16.27 12.33
C MET A 183 18.70 -15.56 11.89
N PHE A 184 18.78 -14.63 10.93
CA PHE A 184 17.63 -13.83 10.46
C PHE A 184 16.67 -14.59 9.52
N GLU A 185 17.00 -15.82 9.14
CA GLU A 185 16.12 -16.74 8.41
C GLU A 185 15.54 -17.86 9.31
N SER A 186 16.09 -18.05 10.51
CA SER A 186 15.76 -19.21 11.37
C SER A 186 14.29 -19.28 11.78
N GLY A 187 13.57 -18.15 11.83
CA GLY A 187 12.14 -18.13 12.13
C GLY A 187 11.26 -18.67 10.98
N LEU A 188 11.80 -18.80 9.76
CA LEU A 188 11.05 -19.29 8.60
C LEU A 188 10.71 -20.78 8.68
N GLU A 189 11.44 -21.56 9.49
CA GLU A 189 11.14 -22.99 9.72
C GLU A 189 9.75 -23.21 10.34
N PHE A 190 9.24 -22.21 11.06
CA PHE A 190 7.94 -22.24 11.73
C PHE A 190 6.84 -21.54 10.92
N MET A 191 7.15 -21.11 9.70
CA MET A 191 6.25 -20.36 8.82
C MET A 191 5.86 -21.18 7.58
N PRO A 192 4.76 -20.82 6.89
CA PRO A 192 4.45 -21.39 5.58
C PRO A 192 5.60 -21.20 4.58
N PRO A 193 5.83 -22.14 3.66
CA PRO A 193 6.95 -22.11 2.72
C PRO A 193 6.94 -20.92 1.74
N THR A 194 5.80 -20.23 1.62
CA THR A 194 5.62 -19.02 0.81
C THR A 194 6.20 -17.76 1.46
N MET A 195 6.57 -17.83 2.74
CA MET A 195 7.12 -16.69 3.48
C MET A 195 8.54 -16.35 3.01
N SER A 196 8.74 -15.09 2.63
CA SER A 196 10.03 -14.56 2.19
C SER A 196 10.86 -14.01 3.35
N SER A 197 12.19 -14.04 3.18
CA SER A 197 13.18 -13.37 4.03
C SER A 197 13.58 -12.00 3.47
N LEU A 198 14.23 -11.18 4.31
CA LEU A 198 14.97 -9.98 3.87
C LEU A 198 15.94 -10.30 2.73
N PHE A 199 16.52 -11.52 2.73
CA PHE A 199 17.52 -11.94 1.77
C PHE A 199 16.93 -12.62 0.53
N ASP A 200 15.60 -12.74 0.44
CA ASP A 200 14.94 -13.06 -0.83
C ASP A 200 14.63 -11.76 -1.60
N ILE A 201 14.75 -10.60 -0.96
CA ILE A 201 14.59 -9.28 -1.59
C ILE A 201 15.87 -8.94 -2.34
N GLN A 202 15.74 -8.57 -3.62
CA GLN A 202 16.84 -8.17 -4.48
C GLN A 202 16.53 -6.85 -5.20
N TRP A 203 17.57 -6.15 -5.65
CA TRP A 203 17.39 -5.03 -6.57
C TRP A 203 16.88 -5.57 -7.90
N ARG A 204 15.85 -4.93 -8.46
CA ARG A 204 15.34 -5.30 -9.78
C ARG A 204 16.40 -5.05 -10.84
N SER A 205 16.97 -3.86 -10.84
CA SER A 205 18.13 -3.48 -11.64
C SER A 205 19.38 -3.40 -10.78
N TYR A 206 20.50 -3.90 -11.29
CA TYR A 206 21.76 -3.92 -10.55
C TYR A 206 22.93 -3.57 -11.48
N GLY A 207 23.99 -3.03 -10.91
CA GLY A 207 25.29 -2.86 -11.53
C GLY A 207 26.29 -3.89 -10.99
N ILE A 208 27.40 -4.06 -11.69
CA ILE A 208 28.56 -4.81 -11.21
C ILE A 208 29.67 -3.78 -10.98
N ASN A 209 30.26 -3.78 -9.79
CA ASN A 209 31.38 -2.93 -9.42
C ASN A 209 32.58 -3.80 -9.01
N PHE A 210 33.77 -3.21 -9.01
CA PHE A 210 35.00 -3.83 -8.50
C PHE A 210 35.87 -2.74 -7.90
N ASP A 211 36.58 -3.06 -6.83
CA ASP A 211 37.41 -2.13 -6.09
C ASP A 211 38.53 -2.93 -5.41
N GLU A 212 39.78 -2.48 -5.57
CA GLU A 212 40.95 -3.18 -5.02
C GLU A 212 40.89 -3.27 -3.48
N ASP A 213 40.26 -2.28 -2.84
CA ASP A 213 40.12 -2.23 -1.38
C ASP A 213 39.07 -3.22 -0.87
N TYR A 214 38.14 -3.71 -1.71
CA TYR A 214 37.05 -4.62 -1.32
C TYR A 214 37.23 -6.03 -1.88
N ASN A 215 37.20 -7.04 -1.00
CA ASN A 215 37.36 -8.45 -1.37
C ASN A 215 38.53 -8.71 -2.37
N ASN A 216 39.68 -8.06 -2.19
CA ASN A 216 40.85 -8.16 -3.07
C ASN A 216 40.55 -7.88 -4.56
N GLY A 217 39.76 -6.86 -4.88
CA GLY A 217 39.44 -6.52 -6.28
C GLY A 217 38.34 -7.38 -6.92
N SER A 218 37.67 -8.25 -6.15
CA SER A 218 36.61 -9.11 -6.71
C SER A 218 35.36 -8.30 -7.11
N GLN A 219 34.63 -8.82 -8.09
CA GLN A 219 33.37 -8.22 -8.53
C GLN A 219 32.28 -8.38 -7.48
N PHE A 220 31.51 -7.32 -7.26
CA PHE A 220 30.33 -7.34 -6.39
C PHE A 220 29.17 -6.57 -7.00
N LEU A 221 27.95 -6.91 -6.58
CA LEU A 221 26.74 -6.26 -7.05
C LEU A 221 26.51 -4.94 -6.32
N VAL A 222 25.88 -3.99 -7.02
CA VAL A 222 25.40 -2.73 -6.46
C VAL A 222 23.99 -2.43 -6.98
N GLY A 223 23.20 -1.68 -6.21
CA GLY A 223 21.88 -1.25 -6.63
C GLY A 223 21.93 -0.26 -7.80
N SER A 224 21.01 -0.42 -8.74
CA SER A 224 20.76 0.54 -9.80
C SER A 224 19.27 0.76 -9.96
N TYR A 225 18.86 1.97 -10.33
CA TYR A 225 17.46 2.28 -10.58
C TYR A 225 17.21 2.62 -12.04
N ARG A 226 16.20 1.98 -12.63
CA ARG A 226 15.63 2.37 -13.91
C ARG A 226 14.12 2.27 -13.84
N GLN A 227 13.45 3.35 -14.25
CA GLN A 227 12.01 3.36 -14.34
C GLN A 227 11.52 2.37 -15.43
N MET A 228 10.44 1.64 -15.14
CA MET A 228 9.81 0.69 -16.07
C MET A 228 8.40 1.14 -16.45
N ASP A 229 7.38 0.77 -15.66
CA ASP A 229 5.98 1.20 -15.81
C ASP A 229 5.52 1.94 -14.54
N SER A 230 4.47 2.75 -14.66
CA SER A 230 3.81 3.42 -13.53
C SER A 230 2.49 2.74 -13.22
N LEU A 231 2.36 2.21 -11.99
CA LEU A 231 1.08 1.69 -11.50
C LEU A 231 0.18 2.79 -10.94
N LEU A 232 0.60 4.07 -10.99
CA LEU A 232 -0.09 5.17 -10.30
C LEU A 232 -1.56 5.30 -10.70
N LEU A 233 -1.89 5.10 -11.98
CA LEU A 233 -3.26 5.24 -12.48
C LEU A 233 -4.10 3.97 -12.36
N LYS A 234 -3.50 2.82 -12.06
CA LYS A 234 -4.21 1.54 -11.94
C LYS A 234 -4.73 1.42 -10.50
N ASP A 235 -5.99 1.05 -10.30
CA ASP A 235 -6.54 0.86 -8.96
C ASP A 235 -6.68 -0.63 -8.64
N GLY A 236 -6.49 -1.01 -7.37
CA GLY A 236 -6.64 -2.38 -6.89
C GLY A 236 -5.32 -3.09 -6.58
N TYR A 237 -5.36 -4.42 -6.64
CA TYR A 237 -4.22 -5.29 -6.39
C TYR A 237 -3.59 -5.73 -7.72
N HIS A 238 -2.27 -5.70 -7.81
CA HIS A 238 -1.56 -6.07 -9.02
C HIS A 238 -0.42 -7.05 -8.72
N ALA A 239 -0.37 -8.15 -9.46
CA ALA A 239 0.81 -9.01 -9.48
C ALA A 239 1.77 -8.52 -10.58
N VAL A 240 3.02 -8.27 -10.22
CA VAL A 240 4.09 -7.84 -11.15
C VAL A 240 5.36 -8.58 -10.77
N GLU A 241 6.17 -8.99 -11.73
CA GLU A 241 7.35 -9.86 -11.55
C GLU A 241 8.03 -9.73 -10.16
N GLY A 242 7.89 -10.75 -9.31
CA GLY A 242 8.43 -10.89 -7.95
C GLY A 242 7.60 -10.27 -6.82
N LEU A 243 6.49 -9.59 -7.09
CA LEU A 243 5.78 -8.73 -6.12
C LEU A 243 4.26 -8.78 -6.28
N ILE A 244 3.57 -8.61 -5.14
CA ILE A 244 2.14 -8.30 -5.06
C ILE A 244 2.00 -6.86 -4.57
N VAL A 245 1.47 -5.99 -5.42
CA VAL A 245 1.31 -4.56 -5.13
C VAL A 245 -0.10 -4.27 -4.65
N ASP A 246 -0.23 -3.77 -3.42
CA ASP A 246 -1.45 -3.18 -2.90
C ASP A 246 -1.48 -1.68 -3.21
N ASN A 247 -2.12 -1.31 -4.31
CA ASN A 247 -2.23 0.11 -4.67
C ASN A 247 -3.34 0.85 -3.90
N LYS A 248 -4.09 0.17 -3.02
CA LYS A 248 -5.08 0.80 -2.14
C LYS A 248 -4.42 1.39 -0.90
N ASN A 249 -3.52 0.63 -0.27
CA ASN A 249 -2.83 1.04 0.96
C ASN A 249 -1.34 1.36 0.76
N GLY A 250 -0.74 1.00 -0.38
CA GLY A 250 0.66 1.23 -0.70
C GLY A 250 1.62 0.14 -0.22
N GLY A 251 1.09 -1.00 0.24
CA GLY A 251 1.89 -2.14 0.69
C GLY A 251 2.40 -3.02 -0.45
N ILE A 252 3.51 -3.72 -0.22
CA ILE A 252 4.03 -4.71 -1.18
C ILE A 252 4.32 -6.03 -0.49
N GLY A 253 3.77 -7.10 -1.06
CA GLY A 253 4.09 -8.47 -0.73
C GLY A 253 5.19 -9.02 -1.62
N PHE A 254 6.11 -9.79 -1.04
CA PHE A 254 7.16 -10.48 -1.78
C PHE A 254 6.72 -11.91 -2.10
N ARG A 255 6.75 -12.27 -3.39
CA ARG A 255 6.26 -13.58 -3.85
C ARG A 255 6.95 -14.00 -5.15
N ASN A 256 7.39 -15.25 -5.21
CA ASN A 256 7.72 -15.89 -6.48
C ASN A 256 6.45 -16.08 -7.31
N HIS A 257 6.42 -15.63 -8.58
CA HIS A 257 5.24 -15.86 -9.41
C HIS A 257 5.21 -17.27 -9.96
N THR A 258 4.83 -18.18 -9.08
CA THR A 258 4.43 -19.54 -9.44
C THR A 258 2.90 -19.60 -9.51
N THR A 259 2.40 -20.39 -10.46
CA THR A 259 0.97 -20.68 -10.63
C THR A 259 0.77 -22.18 -10.73
N PRO A 260 -0.41 -22.72 -10.35
CA PRO A 260 -0.72 -24.10 -10.63
C PRO A 260 -0.73 -24.36 -12.15
N ALA A 261 -0.61 -25.63 -12.55
CA ALA A 261 -0.87 -26.02 -13.92
C ALA A 261 -2.29 -25.56 -14.35
N PRO A 262 -2.53 -25.23 -15.64
CA PRO A 262 -3.84 -24.78 -16.09
C PRO A 262 -4.95 -25.77 -15.73
N LEU A 263 -5.83 -25.37 -14.82
CA LEU A 263 -6.99 -26.15 -14.38
C LEU A 263 -8.19 -25.83 -15.28
N LYS A 264 -9.00 -26.84 -15.63
CA LYS A 264 -10.17 -26.71 -16.51
C LYS A 264 -11.12 -25.57 -16.12
N TYR A 265 -11.29 -25.35 -14.82
CA TYR A 265 -12.19 -24.32 -14.26
C TYR A 265 -11.44 -23.24 -13.46
N GLY A 266 -10.11 -23.21 -13.56
CA GLY A 266 -9.26 -22.39 -12.71
C GLY A 266 -9.09 -22.92 -11.29
N GLY A 267 -8.44 -22.12 -10.44
CA GLY A 267 -8.16 -22.45 -9.04
C GLY A 267 -8.22 -21.23 -8.13
N LEU A 268 -8.55 -21.49 -6.87
CA LEU A 268 -8.57 -20.53 -5.77
C LEU A 268 -7.71 -21.08 -4.63
N TRP A 269 -6.85 -20.26 -4.05
CA TRP A 269 -6.04 -20.63 -2.89
C TRP A 269 -5.61 -19.37 -2.12
N SER A 270 -5.04 -19.58 -0.95
CA SER A 270 -4.53 -18.52 -0.08
C SER A 270 -3.08 -18.79 0.28
N GLU A 271 -2.27 -17.74 0.39
CA GLU A 271 -0.88 -17.83 0.83
C GLU A 271 -0.58 -16.77 1.89
N ASP A 272 0.30 -17.10 2.83
CA ASP A 272 0.86 -16.10 3.74
C ASP A 272 2.17 -15.57 3.16
N LEU A 273 2.28 -14.24 3.07
CA LEU A 273 3.41 -13.55 2.46
C LEU A 273 3.94 -12.46 3.39
N LEU A 274 5.25 -12.19 3.26
CA LEU A 274 5.88 -11.03 3.88
C LEU A 274 5.48 -9.77 3.12
N PHE A 275 4.86 -8.84 3.82
CA PHE A 275 4.50 -7.52 3.32
C PHE A 275 5.32 -6.43 3.99
N ILE A 276 5.65 -5.40 3.20
CA ILE A 276 6.20 -4.15 3.70
C ILE A 276 5.19 -3.06 3.41
N GLU A 277 4.69 -2.44 4.48
CA GLU A 277 3.64 -1.45 4.39
C GLU A 277 4.08 -0.10 4.96
N PRO A 278 3.84 1.00 4.23
CA PRO A 278 4.00 2.32 4.77
C PRO A 278 2.82 2.68 5.69
N SER A 279 3.12 3.39 6.77
CA SER A 279 2.15 4.05 7.64
C SER A 279 2.48 5.53 7.69
N THR A 280 1.50 6.39 7.42
CA THR A 280 1.70 7.84 7.42
C THR A 280 0.65 8.55 8.26
N GLN A 281 1.10 9.55 9.02
CA GLN A 281 0.26 10.56 9.63
C GLN A 281 0.66 11.95 9.15
N CYS A 282 -0.33 12.79 8.89
CA CYS A 282 -0.14 14.15 8.43
C CYS A 282 -0.91 15.13 9.32
N VAL A 283 -0.42 16.37 9.38
CA VAL A 283 -1.00 17.48 10.13
C VAL A 283 -1.00 18.71 9.22
N ASP A 284 -2.09 19.47 9.26
CA ASP A 284 -2.19 20.77 8.59
C ASP A 284 -1.35 21.81 9.33
N THR A 285 -0.52 22.57 8.63
CA THR A 285 0.23 23.67 9.25
C THR A 285 -0.66 24.89 9.52
N ASN A 286 -1.89 24.90 9.00
CA ASN A 286 -2.82 26.03 8.97
C ASN A 286 -2.22 27.26 8.26
N ILE A 287 -1.38 27.02 7.25
CA ILE A 287 -0.80 28.03 6.37
C ILE A 287 -1.06 27.61 4.93
N THR A 288 -1.49 28.56 4.10
CA THR A 288 -1.62 28.36 2.65
C THR A 288 -0.62 29.20 1.88
N VAL A 289 -0.27 28.72 0.69
CA VAL A 289 0.44 29.49 -0.34
C VAL A 289 -0.61 29.97 -1.33
N ASP A 290 -0.81 31.28 -1.39
CA ASP A 290 -1.73 31.93 -2.30
C ASP A 290 -0.95 32.59 -3.43
N PHE A 291 -1.43 32.47 -4.66
CA PHE A 291 -0.76 33.02 -5.84
C PHE A 291 -1.75 33.36 -6.96
N THR A 292 -1.26 34.05 -7.98
CA THR A 292 -2.00 34.42 -9.19
C THR A 292 -1.37 33.79 -10.43
N ILE A 293 -2.20 33.50 -11.43
CA ILE A 293 -1.72 33.09 -12.75
C ILE A 293 -1.48 34.35 -13.60
N PRO A 294 -0.26 34.60 -14.11
CA PRO A 294 0.05 35.79 -14.90
C PRO A 294 -0.58 35.78 -16.31
N ASP A 295 -0.64 36.94 -16.95
CA ASP A 295 -1.31 37.17 -18.26
C ASP A 295 -0.68 36.39 -19.42
N SER A 296 0.65 36.30 -19.44
CA SER A 296 1.45 35.61 -20.44
C SER A 296 2.00 34.31 -19.85
N SER A 297 1.12 33.39 -19.43
CA SER A 297 1.53 32.14 -18.78
C SER A 297 2.04 31.08 -19.76
N SER A 298 2.93 31.44 -20.70
CA SER A 298 3.53 30.46 -21.64
C SER A 298 4.30 29.35 -20.91
N ASN A 299 4.75 29.59 -19.67
CA ASN A 299 5.55 28.66 -18.87
C ASN A 299 4.88 28.18 -17.56
N GLY A 300 3.60 28.48 -17.31
CA GLY A 300 2.91 28.01 -16.10
C GLY A 300 3.52 28.52 -14.78
N THR A 301 4.00 29.76 -14.76
CA THR A 301 4.62 30.39 -13.58
C THR A 301 3.58 30.90 -12.59
N MET A 302 3.92 30.88 -11.30
CA MET A 302 3.14 31.49 -10.22
C MET A 302 3.60 32.95 -10.03
N GLY A 303 2.66 33.89 -9.92
CA GLY A 303 2.94 35.31 -9.64
C GLY A 303 2.27 35.78 -8.34
N ASP A 304 2.80 36.85 -7.73
CA ASP A 304 2.27 37.45 -6.49
C ASP A 304 2.09 36.42 -5.35
N ILE A 305 3.14 35.65 -5.08
CA ILE A 305 3.11 34.54 -4.13
C ILE A 305 3.07 35.10 -2.69
N LYS A 306 2.14 34.58 -1.88
CA LYS A 306 1.89 35.01 -0.50
C LYS A 306 1.72 33.79 0.40
N LEU A 307 2.25 33.84 1.62
CA LEU A 307 1.85 32.95 2.69
C LEU A 307 0.67 33.56 3.45
N VAL A 308 -0.40 32.81 3.64
CA VAL A 308 -1.59 33.27 4.35
C VAL A 308 -1.77 32.47 5.64
N ASP A 309 -1.91 33.17 6.76
CA ASP A 309 -2.12 32.58 8.09
C ASP A 309 -3.59 32.21 8.31
N LEU A 310 -3.91 30.91 8.36
CA LEU A 310 -5.24 30.40 8.72
C LEU A 310 -5.33 29.91 10.17
N GLY A 311 -4.31 30.15 10.99
CA GLY A 311 -4.19 29.63 12.35
C GLY A 311 -2.80 29.08 12.66
N GLY A 312 -1.90 29.05 11.68
CA GLY A 312 -0.53 28.59 11.85
C GLY A 312 0.32 29.54 12.71
N PHE A 313 0.05 30.84 12.67
CA PHE A 313 0.78 31.84 13.46
C PHE A 313 -0.05 32.39 14.62
N HIS A 314 -1.19 33.06 14.35
CA HIS A 314 -1.94 33.76 15.39
C HIS A 314 -2.59 32.84 16.45
N LYS A 315 -2.71 31.53 16.17
CA LYS A 315 -3.20 30.48 17.10
C LYS A 315 -2.11 29.46 17.44
N LEU A 316 -0.84 29.79 17.24
CA LEU A 316 0.26 28.89 17.56
C LEU A 316 0.22 28.53 19.06
N ASN A 317 0.28 27.24 19.36
CA ASN A 317 0.42 26.76 20.74
C ASN A 317 1.80 27.16 21.27
N THR A 318 1.88 28.03 22.27
CA THR A 318 3.17 28.53 22.80
C THR A 318 3.98 27.47 23.56
N THR A 319 3.37 26.33 23.90
CA THR A 319 4.04 25.20 24.57
C THR A 319 4.75 24.33 23.55
N TYR A 320 6.05 24.09 23.77
CA TYR A 320 6.85 23.25 22.88
C TYR A 320 6.35 21.79 22.89
N PRO A 321 5.92 21.23 21.74
CA PRO A 321 5.36 19.89 21.68
C PRO A 321 6.43 18.81 21.89
N GLN A 322 6.04 17.78 22.63
CA GLN A 322 6.82 16.56 22.83
C GLN A 322 6.08 15.37 22.22
N PHE A 323 6.82 14.32 21.89
CA PHE A 323 6.28 13.06 21.39
C PHE A 323 6.93 11.90 22.14
N ASP A 324 6.27 10.75 22.15
CA ASP A 324 6.75 9.60 22.92
C ASP A 324 7.94 8.92 22.23
N LEU A 325 8.99 8.68 23.01
CA LEU A 325 10.24 8.03 22.60
C LEU A 325 10.56 6.80 23.45
N LYS A 326 9.66 6.38 24.34
CA LYS A 326 9.92 5.29 25.30
C LYS A 326 9.95 3.91 24.65
N GLU A 327 8.96 3.61 23.80
CA GLU A 327 8.84 2.31 23.11
C GLU A 327 8.55 2.49 21.61
N PRO A 328 9.46 3.14 20.86
CA PRO A 328 9.25 3.46 19.45
C PRO A 328 9.03 2.21 18.58
N ALA A 329 9.64 1.08 18.96
CA ALA A 329 9.48 -0.22 18.31
C ALA A 329 8.05 -0.80 18.41
N LYS A 330 7.21 -0.32 19.35
CA LYS A 330 5.78 -0.68 19.44
C LYS A 330 4.89 0.38 18.83
N ASN A 331 5.20 1.66 19.11
CA ASN A 331 4.46 2.78 18.57
C ASN A 331 5.41 3.94 18.23
N PRO A 332 5.64 4.23 16.94
CA PRO A 332 6.52 5.32 16.55
C PRO A 332 5.92 6.72 16.77
N ASP A 333 4.67 6.88 17.19
CA ASP A 333 4.01 8.18 17.44
C ASP A 333 4.11 9.17 16.25
N LEU A 334 3.76 8.69 15.05
CA LEU A 334 3.89 9.45 13.80
C LEU A 334 3.10 10.77 13.82
N TYR A 335 1.94 10.82 14.48
CA TYR A 335 1.13 12.03 14.54
C TYR A 335 1.85 13.15 15.31
N SER A 336 2.34 12.87 16.51
CA SER A 336 3.00 13.87 17.34
C SER A 336 4.32 14.35 16.72
N ARG A 337 5.03 13.46 16.00
CA ARG A 337 6.19 13.83 15.17
C ARG A 337 5.83 14.81 14.06
N ALA A 338 4.78 14.50 13.29
CA ALA A 338 4.29 15.38 12.23
C ALA A 338 3.81 16.73 12.78
N TYR A 339 3.11 16.73 13.92
CA TYR A 339 2.66 17.93 14.62
C TYR A 339 3.83 18.79 15.10
N LYS A 340 4.85 18.18 15.73
CA LYS A 340 6.05 18.88 16.17
C LYS A 340 6.82 19.50 14.99
N ALA A 341 6.90 18.79 13.87
CA ALA A 341 7.50 19.34 12.65
C ALA A 341 6.69 20.53 12.08
N ALA A 342 5.36 20.45 12.08
CA ALA A 342 4.50 21.57 11.68
C ALA A 342 4.69 22.79 12.61
N TYR A 343 4.72 22.55 13.91
CA TYR A 343 4.98 23.58 14.91
C TYR A 343 6.32 24.28 14.69
N LEU A 344 7.40 23.51 14.49
CA LEU A 344 8.74 24.07 14.25
C LEU A 344 8.81 24.85 12.94
N PHE A 345 8.16 24.37 11.89
CA PHE A 345 8.04 25.08 10.62
C PHE A 345 7.37 26.45 10.82
N ASN A 346 6.19 26.48 11.45
CA ASN A 346 5.47 27.71 11.73
C ASN A 346 6.29 28.66 12.62
N ALA A 347 6.89 28.14 13.68
CA ALA A 347 7.76 28.88 14.59
C ALA A 347 8.93 29.54 13.85
N TYR A 348 9.73 28.79 13.08
CA TYR A 348 10.86 29.35 12.36
C TYR A 348 10.43 30.34 11.27
N THR A 349 9.31 30.11 10.60
CA THR A 349 8.74 31.07 9.66
C THR A 349 8.32 32.37 10.36
N MET A 350 7.70 32.30 11.55
CA MET A 350 7.34 33.48 12.32
C MET A 350 8.57 34.30 12.73
N LEU A 351 9.65 33.63 13.12
CA LEU A 351 10.90 34.30 13.46
C LEU A 351 11.55 34.94 12.23
N LEU A 352 11.54 34.24 11.09
CA LEU A 352 12.07 34.74 9.83
C LEU A 352 11.33 36.00 9.34
N LEU A 353 10.00 36.00 9.43
CA LEU A 353 9.12 37.07 9.00
C LEU A 353 8.91 38.19 10.05
N ASN A 354 9.58 38.12 11.20
CA ASN A 354 9.39 39.06 12.32
C ASN A 354 7.93 39.15 12.80
N VAL A 355 7.20 38.03 12.75
CA VAL A 355 5.83 37.90 13.26
C VAL A 355 5.84 37.80 14.79
N SER A 356 6.88 37.18 15.34
CA SER A 356 7.07 36.99 16.78
C SER A 356 8.56 36.82 17.10
N ASN A 357 8.92 36.81 18.39
CA ASN A 357 10.28 36.65 18.88
C ASN A 357 10.57 35.26 19.50
N PRO A 358 11.84 34.80 19.46
CA PRO A 358 12.31 33.71 20.29
C PRO A 358 12.63 34.24 21.70
N ARG A 359 13.05 33.34 22.61
CA ARG A 359 13.61 33.75 23.89
C ARG A 359 14.89 34.55 23.66
N THR A 360 14.97 35.76 24.21
CA THR A 360 16.16 36.62 24.24
C THR A 360 16.47 37.00 25.69
N PRO A 361 17.63 37.62 25.99
CA PRO A 361 17.92 38.09 27.35
C PRO A 361 16.89 39.10 27.90
N THR A 362 16.15 39.78 27.01
CA THR A 362 15.23 40.87 27.35
C THR A 362 13.76 40.55 27.11
N MET A 363 13.44 39.44 26.42
CA MET A 363 12.07 39.09 26.05
C MET A 363 11.81 37.59 26.21
N GLU A 364 10.68 37.26 26.82
CA GLU A 364 10.13 35.90 26.82
C GLU A 364 9.70 35.49 25.40
N PRO A 365 9.75 34.19 25.06
CA PRO A 365 9.34 33.72 23.73
C PRO A 365 7.86 34.06 23.48
N TRP A 366 7.53 34.40 22.24
CA TRP A 366 6.16 34.74 21.84
C TRP A 366 5.57 35.99 22.51
N SER A 367 6.42 36.95 22.91
CA SER A 367 6.01 38.18 23.62
C SER A 367 5.13 39.12 22.79
N TYR A 368 5.18 39.02 21.46
CA TYR A 368 4.28 39.71 20.54
C TYR A 368 3.82 38.78 19.42
N MET A 369 2.67 39.09 18.81
CA MET A 369 2.10 38.31 17.72
C MET A 369 1.58 39.23 16.63
N ASN A 370 2.42 39.52 15.63
CA ASN A 370 2.08 40.38 14.50
C ASN A 370 1.37 39.59 13.39
N SER A 371 0.38 38.77 13.74
CA SER A 371 -0.47 38.06 12.78
C SER A 371 -1.93 37.98 13.25
N ASN A 372 -2.85 37.96 12.31
CA ASN A 372 -4.27 37.72 12.52
C ASN A 372 -4.79 36.77 11.44
N GLN A 373 -6.01 36.25 11.62
CA GLN A 373 -6.61 35.32 10.68
C GLN A 373 -6.71 35.94 9.28
N GLY A 374 -6.16 35.24 8.28
CA GLY A 374 -6.11 35.67 6.89
C GLY A 374 -4.99 36.65 6.56
N LYS A 375 -4.06 36.95 7.50
CA LYS A 375 -2.93 37.84 7.20
C LYS A 375 -2.04 37.21 6.13
N ALA A 376 -1.75 37.98 5.09
CA ALA A 376 -0.89 37.58 4.00
C ALA A 376 0.51 38.20 4.12
N PHE A 377 1.54 37.39 3.86
CA PHE A 377 2.94 37.78 3.85
C PHE A 377 3.47 37.55 2.43
N PRO A 378 3.86 38.60 1.67
CA PRO A 378 4.43 38.44 0.33
C PRO A 378 5.74 37.66 0.42
N VAL A 379 6.00 36.71 -0.46
CA VAL A 379 7.17 35.83 -0.32
C VAL A 379 7.73 35.43 -1.68
N ASP A 380 9.05 35.54 -1.82
CA ASP A 380 9.77 34.88 -2.90
C ASP A 380 10.07 33.44 -2.46
N VAL A 381 9.07 32.58 -2.64
CA VAL A 381 9.13 31.17 -2.25
C VAL A 381 9.99 30.40 -3.26
N PHE A 382 10.93 29.59 -2.76
CA PHE A 382 11.71 28.65 -3.55
C PHE A 382 10.86 27.45 -3.95
N PHE A 383 10.06 27.66 -4.98
CA PHE A 383 9.72 26.58 -5.91
C PHE A 383 9.93 27.11 -7.33
N PRO A 384 11.17 27.36 -7.77
CA PRO A 384 11.44 27.89 -9.11
C PRO A 384 10.80 27.03 -10.23
N ASP A 385 10.51 25.75 -9.94
CA ASP A 385 9.97 24.78 -10.90
C ASP A 385 8.57 24.24 -10.60
N LEU A 386 7.94 24.61 -9.47
CA LEU A 386 6.61 24.10 -9.17
C LEU A 386 5.58 24.88 -9.96
N GLN A 387 4.88 24.18 -10.84
CA GLN A 387 3.77 24.75 -11.60
C GLN A 387 2.46 24.64 -10.79
N PRO A 388 1.47 25.50 -11.05
CA PRO A 388 0.13 25.41 -10.44
C PRO A 388 -0.52 24.02 -10.58
N SER A 389 -0.19 23.29 -11.65
CA SER A 389 -0.68 21.94 -11.92
C SER A 389 0.20 20.84 -11.32
N GLN A 390 1.04 21.13 -10.34
CA GLN A 390 1.93 20.14 -9.73
C GLN A 390 1.71 20.02 -8.23
N VAL A 391 2.14 18.87 -7.70
CA VAL A 391 2.21 18.60 -6.27
C VAL A 391 3.67 18.45 -5.85
N GLY A 392 4.03 19.01 -4.71
CA GLY A 392 5.41 19.11 -4.24
C GLY A 392 5.58 18.56 -2.82
N ALA A 393 6.81 18.25 -2.46
CA ALA A 393 7.19 17.75 -1.15
C ALA A 393 8.66 18.10 -0.89
N LYS A 394 8.96 18.62 0.30
CA LYS A 394 10.31 19.02 0.70
C LYS A 394 10.70 18.30 1.98
N ILE A 395 11.83 17.58 1.94
CA ILE A 395 12.37 16.85 3.07
C ILE A 395 13.15 17.76 4.03
N ASP A 396 13.42 19.00 3.63
CA ASP A 396 14.22 19.97 4.39
C ASP A 396 13.40 21.14 4.94
N TRP A 397 12.08 21.18 4.67
CA TRP A 397 11.15 22.25 5.04
C TRP A 397 11.59 23.65 4.60
N LYS A 398 12.57 23.74 3.69
CA LYS A 398 13.10 25.02 3.20
C LYS A 398 12.31 25.43 1.98
N ILE A 399 11.34 26.33 2.19
CA ILE A 399 10.54 26.93 1.11
C ILE A 399 11.01 28.34 0.73
N TRP A 400 12.10 28.85 1.32
CA TRP A 400 12.49 30.26 1.22
C TRP A 400 13.65 30.46 0.25
N HIS A 401 13.49 31.34 -0.76
CA HIS A 401 14.59 31.80 -1.60
C HIS A 401 15.42 32.86 -0.84
N GLY A 402 16.73 32.94 -1.11
CA GLY A 402 17.61 33.97 -0.52
C GLY A 402 17.99 33.81 0.97
N VAL A 403 17.37 32.87 1.72
CA VAL A 403 17.76 32.61 3.13
C VAL A 403 19.13 31.90 3.18
N PRO A 404 20.14 32.47 3.87
CA PRO A 404 21.48 31.87 3.99
C PRO A 404 21.42 30.49 4.64
N TYR A 405 22.25 29.57 4.18
CA TYR A 405 22.29 28.21 4.73
C TYR A 405 22.85 28.21 6.16
N SER A 406 23.85 29.04 6.44
CA SER A 406 24.49 29.18 7.74
C SER A 406 24.82 30.65 8.07
N PRO A 407 25.02 30.99 9.35
CA PRO A 407 25.45 32.34 9.72
C PRO A 407 26.78 32.69 9.04
N GLY A 408 26.81 33.82 8.32
CA GLY A 408 28.01 34.27 7.59
C GLY A 408 28.21 33.67 6.19
N SER A 409 27.29 32.85 5.67
CA SER A 409 27.34 32.46 4.26
C SER A 409 26.96 33.64 3.38
N ASN A 410 27.90 34.15 2.57
CA ASN A 410 27.62 35.19 1.57
C ASN A 410 26.82 34.57 0.41
N LEU A 411 25.49 34.68 0.46
CA LEU A 411 24.68 34.59 -0.76
C LEU A 411 24.76 35.94 -1.45
N THR A 412 25.32 35.95 -2.66
CA THR A 412 25.37 37.13 -3.55
C THR A 412 24.02 37.44 -4.20
N THR A 413 22.95 36.75 -3.82
CA THR A 413 21.60 37.02 -4.33
C THR A 413 20.89 38.06 -3.45
N SER A 414 20.69 39.22 -4.04
CA SER A 414 20.27 40.49 -3.44
C SER A 414 18.80 40.60 -2.99
N ASP A 415 18.00 39.54 -2.99
CA ASP A 415 16.53 39.70 -3.07
C ASP A 415 15.74 39.08 -1.90
N PHE A 416 16.33 38.84 -0.73
CA PHE A 416 15.52 38.50 0.46
C PHE A 416 15.04 39.78 1.15
N GLU A 417 13.83 40.24 0.81
CA GLU A 417 13.25 41.53 1.26
C GLU A 417 12.85 41.55 2.76
N TYR A 418 12.96 40.44 3.49
CA TYR A 418 12.58 40.38 4.91
C TYR A 418 13.73 40.70 5.87
N PRO A 419 13.46 41.43 6.97
CA PRO A 419 14.50 41.84 7.92
C PRO A 419 15.27 40.70 8.62
N ASN A 420 14.68 39.50 8.73
CA ASN A 420 15.21 38.33 9.44
C ASN A 420 15.99 38.69 10.74
N PRO A 421 15.34 39.38 11.70
CA PRO A 421 16.03 39.98 12.85
C PRO A 421 16.68 38.94 13.78
N TYR A 422 16.20 37.69 13.72
CA TYR A 422 16.67 36.58 14.53
C TYR A 422 17.65 35.65 13.80
N LYS A 423 18.13 36.05 12.61
CA LYS A 423 19.14 35.32 11.83
C LYS A 423 18.77 33.85 11.60
N VAL A 424 17.50 33.58 11.29
CA VAL A 424 17.03 32.23 10.90
C VAL A 424 17.72 31.83 9.60
N THR A 425 18.26 30.61 9.56
CA THR A 425 19.02 30.07 8.42
C THR A 425 18.38 28.81 7.87
N GLY A 426 18.82 28.37 6.68
CA GLY A 426 18.42 27.10 6.11
C GLY A 426 18.67 25.91 7.05
N ARG A 427 19.74 25.96 7.86
CA ARG A 427 20.04 24.92 8.86
C ARG A 427 18.95 24.77 9.93
N ASN A 428 18.22 25.83 10.25
CA ASN A 428 17.09 25.74 11.18
C ASN A 428 15.96 24.90 10.59
N PHE A 429 15.61 25.13 9.33
CA PHE A 429 14.60 24.33 8.63
C PHE A 429 15.05 22.88 8.43
N THR A 430 16.30 22.64 8.01
CA THR A 430 16.79 21.27 7.82
C THR A 430 16.85 20.47 9.13
N SER A 431 17.01 21.12 10.28
CA SER A 431 16.96 20.46 11.59
C SER A 431 15.58 19.89 11.94
N ILE A 432 14.50 20.42 11.36
CA ILE A 432 13.14 19.89 11.53
C ILE A 432 13.09 18.42 11.13
N ARG A 433 13.80 18.05 10.05
CA ARG A 433 13.91 16.67 9.58
C ARG A 433 14.39 15.75 10.69
N THR A 434 15.58 16.00 11.22
CA THR A 434 16.18 15.16 12.27
C THR A 434 15.33 15.12 13.53
N ILE A 435 14.72 16.25 13.93
CA ILE A 435 13.84 16.30 15.11
C ILE A 435 12.57 15.47 14.91
N CYS A 436 11.97 15.52 13.72
CA CYS A 436 10.77 14.73 13.39
C CYS A 436 11.08 13.23 13.33
N GLN A 437 12.20 12.88 12.70
CA GLN A 437 12.65 11.49 12.58
C GLN A 437 13.07 10.90 13.93
N GLY A 438 13.50 11.74 14.88
CA GLY A 438 13.89 11.32 16.23
C GLY A 438 15.19 10.51 16.28
N ALA A 439 15.89 10.43 15.15
CA ALA A 439 17.22 9.87 15.01
C ALA A 439 17.99 10.66 13.95
N GLY A 440 19.31 10.73 14.11
CA GLY A 440 20.26 11.25 13.14
C GLY A 440 21.36 10.25 12.81
N ASP A 441 22.26 10.63 11.91
CA ASP A 441 23.33 9.77 11.42
C ASP A 441 24.25 9.19 12.50
N ALA A 442 24.38 9.89 13.63
CA ALA A 442 25.26 9.52 14.75
C ALA A 442 24.60 8.60 15.80
N ASP A 443 23.28 8.37 15.71
CA ASP A 443 22.60 7.44 16.62
C ASP A 443 22.94 5.99 16.29
N ILE A 444 22.85 5.09 17.28
CA ILE A 444 23.19 3.66 17.12
C ILE A 444 22.09 2.92 16.36
N ALA A 445 22.45 2.05 15.42
CA ALA A 445 21.50 1.20 14.71
C ALA A 445 21.08 -0.01 15.56
N ASP A 446 19.85 0.06 16.06
CA ASP A 446 19.16 -0.96 16.87
C ASP A 446 17.62 -0.85 16.67
N ILE A 447 16.86 -1.77 17.26
CA ILE A 447 15.40 -1.89 17.19
C ILE A 447 14.65 -0.64 17.64
N ASP A 448 15.20 0.12 18.60
CA ASP A 448 14.58 1.32 19.14
C ASP A 448 14.70 2.52 18.20
N ARG A 449 15.54 2.42 17.15
CA ARG A 449 15.70 3.49 16.15
C ARG A 449 14.88 3.17 14.91
N VAL A 450 13.57 3.21 15.09
CA VAL A 450 12.59 3.04 14.02
C VAL A 450 12.82 4.07 12.92
N GLY A 451 12.86 3.58 11.69
CA GLY A 451 12.97 4.39 10.48
C GLY A 451 11.74 5.23 10.26
N VAL A 452 11.88 6.54 10.45
CA VAL A 452 10.84 7.53 10.15
C VAL A 452 11.37 8.46 9.07
N GLY A 453 10.58 8.67 8.01
CA GLY A 453 10.74 9.77 7.07
C GLY A 453 9.75 10.87 7.40
N CYS A 454 10.16 12.11 7.22
CA CYS A 454 9.27 13.23 7.43
C CYS A 454 9.51 14.27 6.33
N GLY A 455 8.48 15.04 5.99
CA GLY A 455 8.60 16.15 5.05
C GLY A 455 7.37 17.05 5.03
N LEU A 456 7.53 18.20 4.36
CA LEU A 456 6.46 19.15 4.08
C LEU A 456 5.84 18.85 2.71
N PHE A 457 4.55 18.55 2.65
CA PHE A 457 3.79 18.40 1.42
C PHE A 457 3.07 19.68 1.03
N LEU A 458 3.07 19.95 -0.27
CA LEU A 458 2.27 20.99 -0.89
C LEU A 458 0.97 20.39 -1.41
N GLY A 459 -0.12 20.98 -0.96
CA GLY A 459 -1.48 20.72 -1.40
C GLY A 459 -1.64 20.89 -2.90
N ALA A 460 -2.61 20.19 -3.49
CA ALA A 460 -3.00 20.49 -4.86
C ALA A 460 -3.64 21.89 -4.94
N ALA A 461 -3.19 22.69 -5.91
CA ALA A 461 -3.71 24.02 -6.14
C ALA A 461 -5.21 23.99 -6.42
N ARG A 462 -5.93 24.97 -5.86
CA ARG A 462 -7.34 25.19 -6.19
C ARG A 462 -7.61 26.65 -6.45
N PRO A 463 -8.54 26.96 -7.36
CA PRO A 463 -9.07 28.30 -7.48
C PRO A 463 -9.62 28.80 -6.15
N ALA A 464 -9.37 30.07 -5.83
CA ALA A 464 -9.87 30.70 -4.61
C ALA A 464 -11.41 30.79 -4.56
N ASP A 465 -12.09 30.66 -5.71
CA ASP A 465 -13.55 30.63 -5.81
C ASP A 465 -14.18 29.28 -5.38
N GLY A 466 -13.35 28.29 -5.02
CA GLY A 466 -13.76 26.98 -4.52
C GLY A 466 -14.22 26.00 -5.62
N LYS A 467 -14.22 26.40 -6.90
CA LYS A 467 -14.59 25.50 -8.00
C LYS A 467 -13.38 24.67 -8.41
N ALA A 468 -13.52 23.35 -8.39
CA ALA A 468 -12.45 22.47 -8.83
C ALA A 468 -12.17 22.66 -10.33
N SER A 469 -10.95 23.12 -10.66
CA SER A 469 -10.46 23.24 -12.03
C SER A 469 -9.07 22.64 -12.14
N LEU A 470 -8.80 21.96 -13.26
CA LEU A 470 -7.46 21.51 -13.65
C LEU A 470 -6.77 22.50 -14.61
N VAL A 471 -7.51 23.52 -15.06
CA VAL A 471 -7.05 24.51 -16.01
C VAL A 471 -6.75 25.80 -15.26
N ALA A 472 -5.49 26.22 -15.32
CA ALA A 472 -5.04 27.51 -14.82
C ALA A 472 -5.53 28.62 -15.77
N VAL A 473 -6.51 29.41 -15.32
CA VAL A 473 -7.03 30.54 -16.09
C VAL A 473 -6.14 31.77 -15.82
N PRO A 474 -5.70 32.53 -16.83
CA PRO A 474 -4.96 33.77 -16.59
C PRO A 474 -5.71 34.74 -15.65
N LYS A 475 -4.98 35.49 -14.84
CA LYS A 475 -5.49 36.42 -13.80
C LYS A 475 -6.32 35.78 -12.68
N SER A 476 -6.44 34.46 -12.64
CA SER A 476 -7.16 33.79 -11.56
C SER A 476 -6.29 33.61 -10.32
N ARG A 477 -6.93 33.61 -9.15
CA ARG A 477 -6.29 33.41 -7.84
C ARG A 477 -6.40 31.96 -7.42
N TRP A 478 -5.32 31.43 -6.88
CA TRP A 478 -5.20 30.05 -6.46
C TRP A 478 -4.59 29.96 -5.06
N THR A 479 -4.89 28.86 -4.38
CA THR A 479 -4.38 28.56 -3.05
C THR A 479 -3.94 27.11 -2.95
N MET A 480 -2.88 26.86 -2.19
CA MET A 480 -2.32 25.54 -1.87
C MET A 480 -2.11 25.42 -0.35
N PRO A 481 -2.74 24.44 0.33
CA PRO A 481 -2.45 24.17 1.75
C PRO A 481 -1.09 23.49 1.94
N LEU A 482 -0.46 23.71 3.09
CA LEU A 482 0.79 23.04 3.48
C LEU A 482 0.51 21.99 4.56
N TYR A 483 1.09 20.80 4.38
CA TYR A 483 0.93 19.68 5.31
C TYR A 483 2.28 19.18 5.79
N SER A 484 2.44 18.97 7.08
CA SER A 484 3.57 18.24 7.64
C SER A 484 3.21 16.78 7.78
N CYS A 485 4.04 15.86 7.28
CA CYS A 485 3.78 14.43 7.37
C CYS A 485 4.98 13.67 7.93
N ALA A 486 4.69 12.61 8.69
CA ALA A 486 5.65 11.63 9.16
C ALA A 486 5.19 10.23 8.74
N SER A 487 6.11 9.46 8.18
CA SER A 487 5.88 8.13 7.64
C SER A 487 6.90 7.15 8.16
N SER A 488 6.48 5.92 8.43
CA SER A 488 7.35 4.81 8.76
C SER A 488 6.90 3.56 8.01
N THR A 489 7.70 2.50 8.06
CA THR A 489 7.47 1.26 7.34
C THR A 489 7.50 0.09 8.29
N ARG A 490 6.56 -0.83 8.12
CA ARG A 490 6.47 -2.04 8.93
C ARG A 490 6.55 -3.29 8.07
N ALA A 491 7.25 -4.29 8.58
CA ALA A 491 7.18 -5.66 8.08
C ALA A 491 6.03 -6.39 8.78
N VAL A 492 5.14 -7.00 8.01
CA VAL A 492 3.93 -7.67 8.49
C VAL A 492 3.65 -8.91 7.67
N VAL A 493 3.03 -9.93 8.27
CA VAL A 493 2.57 -11.11 7.55
C VAL A 493 1.11 -10.92 7.14
N LYS A 494 0.80 -11.12 5.86
CA LYS A 494 -0.57 -11.04 5.34
C LYS A 494 -0.96 -12.30 4.60
N THR A 495 -2.25 -12.62 4.70
CA THR A 495 -2.86 -13.68 3.90
C THR A 495 -3.43 -13.08 2.63
N VAL A 496 -3.03 -13.62 1.48
CA VAL A 496 -3.42 -13.18 0.16
C VAL A 496 -4.24 -14.25 -0.52
N ASP A 497 -5.42 -13.88 -1.00
CA ASP A 497 -6.34 -14.78 -1.70
C ASP A 497 -6.16 -14.63 -3.21
N PHE A 498 -5.86 -15.73 -3.89
CA PHE A 498 -5.58 -15.76 -5.32
C PHE A 498 -6.68 -16.48 -6.11
N ARG A 499 -6.85 -16.04 -7.35
CA ARG A 499 -7.64 -16.73 -8.38
C ARG A 499 -6.85 -16.83 -9.66
N TYR A 500 -6.79 -18.02 -10.23
CA TYR A 500 -6.10 -18.29 -11.48
C TYR A 500 -7.01 -19.01 -12.48
N ASN A 501 -7.13 -18.48 -13.69
CA ASN A 501 -7.96 -19.09 -14.75
C ASN A 501 -7.15 -19.77 -15.88
N GLY A 502 -5.81 -19.67 -15.87
CA GLY A 502 -4.94 -20.45 -16.76
C GLY A 502 -4.83 -20.04 -18.23
N THR A 503 -5.48 -18.96 -18.67
CA THR A 503 -5.61 -18.61 -20.10
C THR A 503 -4.47 -17.77 -20.69
N ASP A 504 -3.76 -16.98 -19.87
CA ASP A 504 -2.80 -15.94 -20.30
C ASP A 504 -1.63 -15.79 -19.28
N GLY A 505 -0.93 -16.88 -19.00
CA GLY A 505 0.30 -16.84 -18.18
C GLY A 505 0.07 -16.20 -16.80
N LEU A 506 0.90 -15.23 -16.39
CA LEU A 506 0.73 -14.51 -15.11
C LEU A 506 -0.46 -13.54 -15.12
N ARG A 507 -0.92 -13.05 -16.28
CA ARG A 507 -2.07 -12.12 -16.37
C ARG A 507 -3.39 -12.77 -15.94
N SER A 508 -3.44 -14.09 -16.03
CA SER A 508 -4.51 -14.92 -15.52
C SER A 508 -4.56 -15.02 -13.99
N LEU A 509 -3.52 -14.56 -13.29
CA LEU A 509 -3.48 -14.48 -11.84
C LEU A 509 -4.12 -13.17 -11.38
N SER A 510 -5.19 -13.31 -10.60
CA SER A 510 -5.87 -12.18 -9.96
C SER A 510 -5.77 -12.33 -8.45
N VAL A 511 -5.39 -11.24 -7.79
CA VAL A 511 -5.44 -11.11 -6.33
C VAL A 511 -6.84 -10.64 -5.97
N LEU A 512 -7.55 -11.44 -5.20
CA LEU A 512 -8.92 -11.14 -4.77
C LEU A 512 -8.92 -10.24 -3.55
N ASP A 513 -8.12 -10.60 -2.55
CA ASP A 513 -8.05 -9.87 -1.29
C ASP A 513 -6.67 -10.00 -0.63
N ILE A 514 -6.35 -9.02 0.21
CA ILE A 514 -5.14 -8.98 1.04
C ILE A 514 -5.60 -8.59 2.45
N ARG A 515 -5.41 -9.49 3.41
CA ARG A 515 -5.88 -9.31 4.79
C ARG A 515 -4.77 -9.57 5.79
N ASP A 516 -4.84 -8.85 6.92
CA ASP A 516 -3.93 -9.06 8.04
C ASP A 516 -4.09 -10.48 8.58
N LYS A 517 -2.96 -11.14 8.86
CA LYS A 517 -2.97 -12.49 9.42
C LYS A 517 -3.51 -12.43 10.85
N ILE A 518 -4.50 -13.29 11.13
CA ILE A 518 -5.10 -13.38 12.46
C ILE A 518 -4.38 -14.47 13.25
N TYR A 519 -3.77 -14.06 14.37
CA TYR A 519 -3.06 -14.95 15.29
C TYR A 519 -3.99 -15.34 16.44
N LYS A 520 -4.02 -16.62 16.83
CA LYS A 520 -4.90 -17.09 17.92
C LYS A 520 -4.34 -16.72 19.29
N GLN A 521 -3.02 -16.79 19.44
CA GLN A 521 -2.31 -16.51 20.68
C GLN A 521 -1.10 -15.61 20.43
N ASN A 522 -0.61 -14.95 21.49
CA ASN A 522 0.61 -14.14 21.39
C ASN A 522 1.85 -14.97 21.02
N SER A 523 1.89 -16.26 21.40
CA SER A 523 2.95 -17.19 21.01
C SER A 523 2.96 -17.51 19.51
N ASP A 524 1.81 -17.38 18.83
CA ASP A 524 1.69 -17.63 17.39
C ASP A 524 2.21 -16.45 16.55
N LYS A 525 2.41 -15.30 17.19
CA LYS A 525 2.93 -14.10 16.54
C LYS A 525 4.40 -14.30 16.15
N PRO A 526 4.82 -13.75 15.00
CA PRO A 526 6.20 -13.82 14.58
C PRO A 526 7.15 -13.24 15.63
N LEU A 527 8.29 -13.89 15.79
CA LEU A 527 9.40 -13.37 16.55
C LEU A 527 10.33 -12.64 15.59
N TRP A 528 10.32 -11.32 15.68
CA TRP A 528 11.17 -10.45 14.88
C TRP A 528 12.49 -10.19 15.60
N GLY A 529 13.59 -10.30 14.88
CA GLY A 529 14.92 -9.91 15.35
C GLY A 529 15.44 -8.71 14.57
N VAL A 530 16.14 -7.81 15.25
CA VAL A 530 16.91 -6.70 14.68
C VAL A 530 18.33 -6.79 15.22
N GLU A 531 19.31 -6.68 14.35
CA GLU A 531 20.73 -6.72 14.70
C GLU A 531 21.13 -5.54 15.59
N ARG A 532 21.85 -5.83 16.68
CA ARG A 532 22.48 -4.79 17.50
C ARG A 532 23.89 -4.55 17.01
N THR A 533 24.07 -3.49 16.24
CA THR A 533 25.33 -3.26 15.52
C THR A 533 26.42 -2.61 16.38
N ASN A 534 26.06 -1.86 17.43
CA ASN A 534 26.93 -0.92 18.15
C ASN A 534 27.63 0.12 17.25
N LEU A 535 27.09 0.32 16.05
CA LEU A 535 27.58 1.26 15.06
C LEU A 535 26.49 2.30 14.77
N THR A 536 26.90 3.42 14.17
CA THR A 536 25.97 4.51 13.87
C THR A 536 25.07 4.16 12.68
N ILE A 537 23.81 4.62 12.68
CA ILE A 537 22.83 4.37 11.61
C ILE A 537 23.29 4.97 10.28
N GLY A 538 24.00 6.11 10.31
CA GLY A 538 24.58 6.70 9.10
C GLY A 538 25.72 5.85 8.52
N GLY A 539 26.38 5.04 9.35
CA GLY A 539 27.49 4.17 8.96
C GLY A 539 27.10 2.72 8.70
N THR A 540 25.98 2.23 9.24
CA THR A 540 25.52 0.85 9.00
C THR A 540 24.01 0.77 9.03
N SER A 541 23.47 -0.22 8.34
CA SER A 541 22.04 -0.52 8.37
C SER A 541 21.85 -1.89 9.02
N ALA A 542 21.07 -1.95 10.11
CA ALA A 542 20.88 -3.16 10.92
C ALA A 542 20.09 -4.23 10.15
N LEU A 543 20.56 -5.48 10.17
CA LEU A 543 19.79 -6.61 9.64
C LEU A 543 18.50 -6.81 10.46
N TRP A 544 17.45 -7.32 9.83
CA TRP A 544 16.18 -7.60 10.49
C TRP A 544 15.48 -8.80 9.87
N GLY A 545 14.77 -9.62 10.63
CA GLY A 545 14.11 -10.80 10.06
C GLY A 545 13.36 -11.63 11.08
N LEU A 546 12.86 -12.78 10.64
CA LEU A 546 12.21 -13.74 11.51
C LEU A 546 13.27 -14.63 12.15
N VAL A 547 13.30 -14.64 13.48
CA VAL A 547 14.28 -15.41 14.25
C VAL A 547 13.59 -16.49 15.06
N SER A 548 14.29 -17.58 15.34
CA SER A 548 13.83 -18.64 16.24
C SER A 548 14.10 -18.29 17.70
N ASP A 549 13.36 -18.95 18.61
CA ASP A 549 13.42 -18.67 20.06
C ASP A 549 14.83 -18.80 20.67
N ARG A 550 15.72 -19.57 20.05
CA ARG A 550 17.12 -19.77 20.50
C ARG A 550 17.94 -18.47 20.50
N TYR A 551 17.51 -17.44 19.79
CA TYR A 551 18.20 -16.15 19.71
C TYR A 551 17.67 -15.09 20.70
N LYS A 552 16.64 -15.39 21.52
CA LYS A 552 15.99 -14.42 22.41
C LYS A 552 16.93 -13.77 23.46
N ASN A 553 17.94 -14.50 23.92
CA ASN A 553 18.80 -14.10 25.04
C ASN A 553 20.22 -13.69 24.61
N ARG A 554 20.39 -13.31 23.34
CA ARG A 554 21.70 -12.94 22.81
C ARG A 554 21.92 -11.44 22.82
N ASP A 555 23.17 -11.03 23.06
CA ASP A 555 23.54 -9.61 23.16
C ASP A 555 23.75 -8.92 21.81
N ASP A 556 23.79 -9.67 20.71
CA ASP A 556 23.98 -9.16 19.35
C ASP A 556 22.67 -9.00 18.55
N VAL A 557 21.53 -9.34 19.13
CA VAL A 557 20.21 -9.21 18.50
C VAL A 557 19.15 -8.73 19.51
N SER A 558 18.36 -7.76 19.09
CA SER A 558 17.15 -7.32 19.79
C SER A 558 15.94 -8.07 19.23
N VAL A 559 15.10 -8.63 20.09
CA VAL A 559 13.94 -9.43 19.67
C VAL A 559 12.62 -8.85 20.16
N ILE A 560 11.57 -8.95 19.33
CA ILE A 560 10.21 -8.58 19.70
C ILE A 560 9.21 -9.59 19.12
N GLN A 561 8.31 -10.09 19.97
CA GLN A 561 7.21 -10.94 19.53
C GLN A 561 5.98 -10.08 19.30
N ASN A 562 5.67 -9.82 18.04
CA ASN A 562 4.60 -8.91 17.64
C ASN A 562 4.08 -9.24 16.24
N GLU A 563 2.89 -8.76 15.91
CA GLU A 563 2.27 -8.97 14.58
C GLU A 563 3.06 -8.26 13.47
N GLU A 564 3.75 -7.18 13.82
CA GLU A 564 4.52 -6.35 12.92
C GLU A 564 5.86 -5.91 13.56
N LEU A 565 6.84 -5.67 12.71
CA LEU A 565 8.11 -5.02 13.06
C LEU A 565 8.18 -3.66 12.37
N TRP A 566 8.31 -2.59 13.14
CA TRP A 566 8.71 -1.30 12.60
C TRP A 566 10.17 -1.36 12.18
N LEU A 567 10.44 -1.11 10.90
CA LEU A 567 11.78 -1.29 10.35
C LEU A 567 12.72 -0.17 10.84
N PRO A 568 13.93 -0.50 11.30
CA PRO A 568 14.89 0.50 11.76
C PRO A 568 15.48 1.30 10.61
N GLY A 569 16.00 2.49 10.89
CA GLY A 569 16.81 3.24 9.94
C GLY A 569 16.65 4.75 10.01
N TYR A 570 17.15 5.43 8.98
CA TYR A 570 17.18 6.89 8.86
C TYR A 570 17.21 7.25 7.38
N THR A 571 16.44 8.25 6.94
CA THR A 571 16.40 8.62 5.51
C THR A 571 17.64 9.41 5.10
N GLY A 572 18.24 10.15 6.03
CA GLY A 572 19.31 11.10 5.72
C GLY A 572 18.94 12.11 4.64
N SER A 573 19.95 12.51 3.88
CA SER A 573 19.83 13.37 2.70
C SER A 573 19.85 12.56 1.40
N VAL A 574 19.59 11.25 1.46
CA VAL A 574 19.64 10.37 0.29
C VAL A 574 18.39 10.57 -0.56
N ASN A 575 18.60 10.99 -1.81
CA ASN A 575 17.52 11.30 -2.76
C ASN A 575 17.33 10.19 -3.81
N THR A 576 18.03 9.07 -3.68
CA THR A 576 18.00 7.95 -4.64
C THR A 576 17.30 6.72 -4.05
N PRO A 577 16.50 5.99 -4.84
CA PRO A 577 15.76 4.81 -4.36
C PRO A 577 16.63 3.55 -4.18
N THR A 578 17.92 3.64 -4.52
CA THR A 578 18.89 2.52 -4.45
C THR A 578 20.24 3.02 -3.96
N ARG A 579 21.09 2.10 -3.45
CA ARG A 579 22.49 2.38 -3.11
C ARG A 579 23.46 1.83 -4.15
N SER A 580 24.36 2.67 -4.64
CA SER A 580 25.37 2.32 -5.65
C SER A 580 26.65 1.70 -5.08
N TRP A 581 26.74 1.52 -3.76
CA TRP A 581 27.93 1.02 -3.06
C TRP A 581 27.68 -0.28 -2.28
N MET A 582 26.44 -0.76 -2.19
CA MET A 582 26.15 -2.08 -1.58
C MET A 582 24.99 -2.80 -2.27
N ASN A 583 24.98 -4.13 -2.14
CA ASN A 583 23.86 -4.99 -2.51
C ASN A 583 23.27 -5.65 -1.27
N LEU A 584 22.45 -4.90 -0.54
CA LEU A 584 21.62 -5.40 0.54
C LEU A 584 20.26 -4.68 0.56
N PRO A 585 19.45 -4.84 -0.50
CA PRO A 585 18.20 -4.12 -0.68
C PRO A 585 17.28 -4.26 0.52
N GLY A 586 17.06 -5.49 1.01
CA GLY A 586 16.14 -5.81 2.12
C GLY A 586 16.33 -4.98 3.39
N VAL A 587 17.48 -4.33 3.55
CA VAL A 587 17.83 -3.53 4.74
C VAL A 587 17.80 -2.02 4.48
N SER A 588 17.92 -1.56 3.24
CA SER A 588 17.99 -0.11 2.94
C SER A 588 16.83 0.43 2.13
N PHE A 589 16.16 -0.41 1.34
CA PHE A 589 15.17 0.05 0.36
C PHE A 589 14.08 0.91 1.01
N HIS A 590 13.66 0.58 2.23
CA HIS A 590 12.52 1.22 2.87
C HIS A 590 12.83 2.67 3.24
N MET A 591 14.04 2.96 3.72
CA MET A 591 14.44 4.33 4.03
C MET A 591 14.89 5.10 2.79
N ASP A 592 15.57 4.44 1.85
CA ASP A 592 16.03 5.05 0.60
C ASP A 592 14.80 5.54 -0.21
N ILE A 593 13.76 4.71 -0.32
CA ILE A 593 12.51 5.07 -0.98
C ILE A 593 11.72 6.10 -0.18
N MET A 594 11.66 5.97 1.15
CA MET A 594 10.98 6.96 1.99
C MET A 594 11.59 8.36 1.82
N GLY A 595 12.91 8.49 1.71
CA GLY A 595 13.57 9.75 1.37
C GLY A 595 13.05 10.33 0.05
N SER A 596 12.97 9.49 -1.00
CA SER A 596 12.45 9.91 -2.31
C SER A 596 10.97 10.36 -2.28
N VAL A 597 10.16 9.85 -1.33
CA VAL A 597 8.75 10.24 -1.15
C VAL A 597 8.63 11.72 -0.73
N TYR A 598 9.66 12.29 -0.13
CA TYR A 598 9.63 13.66 0.41
C TYR A 598 10.45 14.69 -0.39
N THR A 599 10.98 14.34 -1.57
CA THR A 599 11.82 15.24 -2.40
C THR A 599 11.15 15.64 -3.73
N MET A 600 9.82 15.76 -3.75
CA MET A 600 9.07 16.13 -4.97
C MET A 600 9.30 17.61 -5.31
N SER A 601 9.72 17.90 -6.54
CA SER A 601 10.00 19.26 -7.04
C SER A 601 11.32 19.90 -6.58
N GLU A 602 12.24 19.13 -6.01
CA GLU A 602 13.66 19.52 -6.02
C GLU A 602 14.20 19.26 -7.43
N ASP A 603 14.90 20.23 -8.02
CA ASP A 603 15.65 20.06 -9.28
C ASP A 603 16.37 18.71 -9.22
N PRO A 604 15.94 17.68 -9.96
CA PRO A 604 16.54 16.38 -9.83
C PRO A 604 17.95 16.47 -10.43
N PRO A 605 19.02 16.14 -9.70
CA PRO A 605 20.32 15.96 -10.34
C PRO A 605 20.31 14.75 -11.30
N LEU A 606 19.26 13.91 -11.29
CA LEU A 606 19.25 12.63 -11.99
C LEU A 606 17.82 12.29 -12.48
N ASN A 607 17.64 12.25 -13.81
CA ASN A 607 16.47 11.81 -14.60
C ASN A 607 16.00 10.36 -14.33
N THR A 608 16.00 9.91 -13.08
CA THR A 608 15.86 8.50 -12.72
C THR A 608 14.46 8.19 -12.20
N LEU A 609 13.89 9.02 -11.31
CA LEU A 609 12.57 8.78 -10.73
C LEU A 609 11.42 9.19 -11.68
N PRO A 610 10.30 8.45 -11.69
CA PRO A 610 9.13 8.81 -12.48
C PRO A 610 8.47 10.07 -11.92
N ASP A 611 7.82 10.81 -12.81
CA ASP A 611 7.13 12.03 -12.45
C ASP A 611 5.84 11.74 -11.65
N TYR A 612 5.96 11.89 -10.34
CA TYR A 612 4.86 11.88 -9.38
C TYR A 612 4.27 13.28 -9.11
N THR A 613 4.91 14.34 -9.60
CA THR A 613 4.43 15.73 -9.44
C THR A 613 3.23 16.01 -10.33
N GLY A 614 3.11 15.28 -11.44
CA GLY A 614 2.07 15.45 -12.45
C GLY A 614 2.45 16.46 -13.56
N ARG A 615 3.68 16.99 -13.54
CA ARG A 615 4.22 17.90 -14.57
C ARG A 615 4.03 17.40 -16.00
N SER A 616 4.23 16.11 -16.22
CA SER A 616 4.20 15.44 -17.54
C SER A 616 2.89 14.72 -17.85
N ASN A 617 1.97 14.59 -16.88
CA ASN A 617 0.74 13.82 -17.05
C ASN A 617 -0.45 14.43 -16.29
N LEU A 618 -1.41 15.00 -17.03
CA LEU A 618 -2.60 15.64 -16.47
C LEU A 618 -3.52 14.65 -15.72
N ALA A 619 -3.54 13.37 -16.10
CA ALA A 619 -4.28 12.35 -15.36
C ALA A 619 -3.68 12.11 -13.97
N HIS A 620 -2.34 12.21 -13.83
CA HIS A 620 -1.68 12.20 -12.53
C HIS A 620 -2.12 13.41 -11.70
N VAL A 621 -2.09 14.62 -12.26
CA VAL A 621 -2.55 15.84 -11.57
C VAL A 621 -3.98 15.68 -11.06
N ARG A 622 -4.89 15.15 -11.89
CA ARG A 622 -6.29 14.92 -11.50
C ARG A 622 -6.41 13.89 -10.37
N LYS A 623 -5.67 12.79 -10.43
CA LYS A 623 -5.66 11.77 -9.37
C LYS A 623 -5.09 12.35 -8.08
N MET A 624 -3.98 13.07 -8.15
CA MET A 624 -3.35 13.73 -7.02
C MET A 624 -4.22 14.83 -6.42
N ALA A 625 -4.84 15.68 -7.22
CA ALA A 625 -5.76 16.71 -6.73
C ALA A 625 -6.95 16.13 -5.95
N ARG A 626 -7.37 14.90 -6.26
CA ARG A 626 -8.37 14.16 -5.48
C ARG A 626 -7.80 13.56 -4.19
N ILE A 627 -6.54 13.10 -4.20
CA ILE A 627 -5.88 12.50 -3.04
C ILE A 627 -5.32 13.56 -2.08
N ILE A 628 -4.99 14.77 -2.51
CA ILE A 628 -4.40 15.82 -1.65
C ILE A 628 -5.45 16.86 -1.26
N GLN A 629 -6.71 16.42 -1.06
CA GLN A 629 -7.77 17.35 -0.71
C GLN A 629 -7.66 17.84 0.73
N ASN A 630 -7.54 16.91 1.67
CA ASN A 630 -7.52 17.15 3.10
C ASN A 630 -6.47 16.25 3.78
N VAL A 631 -6.17 16.49 5.06
CA VAL A 631 -5.20 15.70 5.85
C VAL A 631 -5.37 14.17 5.72
N ARG A 632 -6.62 13.67 5.79
CA ARG A 632 -6.92 12.23 5.68
C ARG A 632 -6.55 11.61 4.35
N THR A 633 -6.55 12.40 3.28
CA THR A 633 -6.27 11.91 1.93
C THR A 633 -4.79 12.11 1.59
N VAL A 634 -4.14 13.17 2.09
CA VAL A 634 -2.68 13.40 1.96
C VAL A 634 -1.88 12.23 2.53
N ARG A 635 -2.30 11.67 3.68
CA ARG A 635 -1.63 10.48 4.26
C ARG A 635 -1.65 9.26 3.33
N ARG A 636 -2.65 9.16 2.45
CA ARG A 636 -2.74 8.06 1.48
C ARG A 636 -1.77 8.28 0.34
N LEU A 637 -1.47 9.52 -0.02
CA LEU A 637 -0.52 9.82 -1.10
C LEU A 637 0.88 9.29 -0.80
N SER A 638 1.44 9.64 0.35
CA SER A 638 2.78 9.17 0.74
C SER A 638 2.86 7.65 0.73
N SER A 639 1.82 7.00 1.25
CA SER A 639 1.70 5.53 1.32
C SER A 639 1.62 4.91 -0.08
N ILE A 640 0.73 5.42 -0.95
CA ILE A 640 0.60 4.98 -2.34
C ILE A 640 1.90 5.23 -3.10
N ARG A 641 2.51 6.41 -2.97
CA ARG A 641 3.76 6.75 -3.66
C ARG A 641 4.88 5.80 -3.28
N TYR A 642 5.03 5.52 -1.98
CA TYR A 642 5.98 4.53 -1.47
C TYR A 642 5.77 3.16 -2.15
N GLY A 643 4.51 2.69 -2.21
CA GLY A 643 4.12 1.46 -2.92
C GLY A 643 4.33 1.48 -4.44
N LEU A 644 4.41 2.65 -5.07
CA LEU A 644 4.62 2.79 -6.53
C LEU A 644 6.10 2.89 -6.92
N THR A 645 6.96 3.35 -6.01
CA THR A 645 8.42 3.42 -6.18
C THR A 645 9.11 2.09 -5.94
N LEU A 646 8.50 1.18 -5.19
CA LEU A 646 9.07 -0.12 -4.88
C LEU A 646 9.09 -1.10 -6.07
N PRO A 647 8.03 -1.24 -6.92
CA PRO A 647 8.03 -2.17 -8.03
C PRO A 647 9.18 -1.97 -9.01
N PRO A 648 9.53 -0.76 -9.49
CA PRO A 648 10.70 -0.59 -10.37
C PRO A 648 12.04 -0.81 -9.64
N THR A 649 12.05 -0.74 -8.31
CA THR A 649 13.26 -0.86 -7.48
C THR A 649 13.58 -2.30 -7.08
N LEU A 650 12.58 -3.05 -6.66
CA LEU A 650 12.74 -4.33 -5.97
C LEU A 650 12.16 -5.49 -6.77
N PHE A 651 12.68 -6.66 -6.46
CA PHE A 651 12.28 -7.94 -7.01
C PHE A 651 12.47 -9.01 -5.93
N TRP A 652 11.57 -9.98 -5.84
CA TRP A 652 11.84 -11.20 -5.09
C TRP A 652 12.71 -12.13 -5.94
N GLY A 653 13.92 -12.44 -5.50
CA GLY A 653 14.85 -13.29 -6.25
C GLY A 653 15.10 -14.62 -5.56
N GLN A 654 14.86 -15.71 -6.29
CA GLN A 654 15.14 -17.07 -5.83
C GLN A 654 16.66 -17.26 -5.67
N ARG A 655 17.13 -17.62 -4.47
CA ARG A 655 18.53 -18.06 -4.28
C ARG A 655 18.77 -19.40 -4.98
N ALA A 656 19.92 -19.54 -5.64
CA ALA A 656 20.48 -20.84 -5.97
C ALA A 656 20.77 -21.60 -4.65
N GLY A 657 19.93 -22.56 -4.28
CA GLY A 657 20.07 -23.37 -3.07
C GLY A 657 18.79 -23.52 -2.24
N ARG A 658 17.83 -22.59 -2.35
CA ARG A 658 16.44 -22.84 -1.95
C ARG A 658 15.72 -23.38 -3.17
N THR A 659 15.85 -24.69 -3.39
CA THR A 659 14.76 -25.38 -4.08
C THR A 659 13.51 -25.07 -3.27
N GLU A 660 12.51 -24.45 -3.89
CA GLU A 660 11.15 -24.66 -3.44
C GLU A 660 11.04 -26.18 -3.35
N LYS A 661 11.08 -26.74 -2.13
CA LYS A 661 10.47 -28.04 -1.94
C LYS A 661 9.06 -27.75 -2.39
N ALA A 662 8.74 -28.20 -3.60
CA ALA A 662 7.39 -28.34 -4.10
C ALA A 662 6.72 -29.35 -3.18
N GLY A 663 6.45 -28.91 -1.96
CA GLY A 663 5.53 -29.55 -1.07
C GLY A 663 4.16 -29.32 -1.69
N PRO A 664 3.30 -30.35 -1.72
CA PRO A 664 1.90 -30.12 -2.06
C PRO A 664 1.35 -29.04 -1.11
N LEU A 665 0.93 -27.91 -1.67
CA LEU A 665 0.03 -26.95 -1.01
C LEU A 665 -1.38 -27.53 -0.96
#